data_AF-A0AAP0S5B9-F1
#
_entry.id   AF-A0AAP0S5B9-F1
#
_cell.length_a   1.000
_cell.length_b   1.000
_cell.length_c   1.000
_cell.angle_alpha   90.00
_cell.angle_beta   90.00
_cell.angle_gamma   90.00
#
_symmetry.space_group_name_H-M   'P 1'
#
loop_
_entity.id
_entity.type
_entity.pdbx_description
1 polymer ?
#
loop_
_entity_poly.entity_id
_entity_poly.type
_entity_poly.pdbx_seq_one_letter_code
_entity_poly.pdbx_strand_id
1 'polypeptide(L)'
;MAPHGDGSDVAEEAIVADAERRPISTIVIIIAMQTEALPLVNKFQLLEDSDSLYATPGMEPKIYSNEVYLWFPKGVPWVRYHGFYKDLHINIIWPGKDPKLGVDSVGTIPASLVTYASIQALQPDLIINAGTAGGFKAKGACIGDVFLVSDAAFHDRRIPIPVFDLYGVGLRQALSTPNLLNELNLKVGKLSTGDSLDMSPQDEASITTNDATVKDMEIDALLRLTVNLDTGSSCRLRSRSFKGPVIFLKAVTDIVDGEKPTAEEFMQNLAAVTAALDLAVTQVVDFISGKENCLLLIVQPFLWFSDCYDALDPNGNITVTFDINECSDSGYVARVTIQNYYQYRHVDKPGWQLGWTWAQKEVILTMGGAFATLQGDCSNFKYQTPIPHCCKQDPVIMDLTPDAAPENRSEDCCRSGLLAAWAINPSMSFSSFEINVGNLDWNNVQPPQNLSLMAPGPGYTCGQLVDTDPTVSSAIGGKRHVQVFKTWKSTCTYSSFLANKKPVCCASLSTFYNPTITSCPKCSCGCREADQSTVSCISDDHTLTQSDIVNSLDMVQCTDHMCPVRIHWHIKNNYRDHWRVKLTVTNYNYAKNYSDWNVLVQHPGLSQPARIYSFNSTMLPTVGIAVMGTLAEEVALLWGIENYNQALLRADEKQVGSVTTDILLAKDSDSFTLRNGWAFPRRIYFDAHYLLGID
;
A
#
# COMPACT_ATOMS: atom_id res chain seq x y z
N MET A 1 -44.71 -20.12 -28.35
CA MET A 1 -44.36 -18.69 -28.36
C MET A 1 -43.15 -18.52 -27.46
N ALA A 2 -42.11 -17.90 -28.02
CA ALA A 2 -40.73 -17.89 -27.54
C ALA A 2 -40.50 -16.98 -26.31
N PRO A 3 -39.36 -17.13 -25.61
CA PRO A 3 -38.95 -16.25 -24.52
C PRO A 3 -38.22 -15.00 -25.06
N HIS A 4 -38.38 -13.85 -24.41
CA HIS A 4 -37.65 -12.61 -24.71
C HIS A 4 -36.60 -12.33 -23.62
N GLY A 5 -35.35 -12.67 -23.94
CA GLY A 5 -34.20 -11.76 -24.08
C GLY A 5 -33.86 -10.78 -22.96
N ASP A 6 -32.87 -11.20 -22.18
CA ASP A 6 -31.93 -10.43 -21.35
C ASP A 6 -31.13 -9.42 -22.22
N GLY A 7 -30.96 -8.18 -21.76
CA GLY A 7 -30.41 -7.11 -22.61
C GLY A 7 -29.83 -5.88 -21.91
N SER A 8 -29.64 -5.87 -20.58
CA SER A 8 -29.04 -4.72 -19.88
C SER A 8 -27.57 -4.89 -19.53
N ASP A 9 -27.07 -6.12 -19.39
CA ASP A 9 -25.78 -6.35 -18.74
C ASP A 9 -24.58 -6.32 -19.71
N VAL A 10 -24.84 -6.26 -21.03
CA VAL A 10 -23.80 -6.21 -22.06
C VAL A 10 -23.36 -4.76 -22.36
N ALA A 11 -24.15 -3.76 -21.99
CA ALA A 11 -23.85 -2.37 -22.31
C ALA A 11 -22.88 -1.69 -21.33
N GLU A 12 -22.86 -2.11 -20.05
CA GLU A 12 -21.97 -1.53 -19.03
C GLU A 12 -20.55 -2.13 -19.07
N GLU A 13 -20.37 -3.40 -19.46
CA GLU A 13 -19.03 -3.98 -19.70
C GLU A 13 -18.31 -3.35 -20.90
N ALA A 14 -19.03 -2.77 -21.85
CA ALA A 14 -18.45 -2.15 -23.03
C ALA A 14 -17.85 -0.75 -22.76
N ILE A 15 -18.29 -0.04 -21.72
CA ILE A 15 -17.88 1.36 -21.45
C ILE A 15 -16.61 1.43 -20.59
N VAL A 16 -16.31 0.39 -19.81
CA VAL A 16 -15.07 0.32 -18.99
C VAL A 16 -13.85 -0.18 -19.81
N ALA A 17 -14.08 -0.80 -20.97
CA ALA A 17 -13.03 -1.38 -21.81
C ALA A 17 -12.28 -0.37 -22.71
N ASP A 18 -12.71 0.90 -22.77
CA ASP A 18 -12.22 1.87 -23.76
C ASP A 18 -11.08 2.79 -23.24
N ALA A 19 -10.70 2.69 -21.96
CA ALA A 19 -9.75 3.63 -21.34
C ALA A 19 -8.26 3.22 -21.39
N GLU A 20 -7.89 2.05 -21.92
CA GLU A 20 -6.48 1.56 -21.86
C GLU A 20 -5.92 0.98 -23.18
N ARG A 21 -6.52 1.26 -24.34
CA ARG A 21 -5.97 0.80 -25.64
C ARG A 21 -5.12 1.87 -26.32
N ARG A 22 -3.89 2.09 -25.81
CA ARG A 22 -2.88 2.88 -26.53
C ARG A 22 -1.78 1.99 -27.09
N PRO A 23 -1.33 2.21 -28.35
CA PRO A 23 -0.17 1.52 -28.89
C PRO A 23 1.07 1.84 -28.06
N ILE A 24 1.97 0.85 -27.95
CA ILE A 24 3.27 1.06 -27.29
C ILE A 24 4.03 2.14 -28.06
N SER A 25 4.46 3.20 -27.38
CA SER A 25 5.11 4.36 -28.01
C SER A 25 6.53 4.57 -27.54
N THR A 26 6.84 4.25 -26.28
CA THR A 26 8.18 4.46 -25.69
C THR A 26 8.70 3.16 -25.08
N ILE A 27 9.88 2.71 -25.51
CA ILE A 27 10.54 1.52 -24.98
C ILE A 27 11.84 1.94 -24.30
N VAL A 28 12.09 1.39 -23.12
CA VAL A 28 13.37 1.48 -22.42
C VAL A 28 14.03 0.11 -22.40
N ILE A 29 15.25 0.01 -22.93
CA ILE A 29 16.06 -1.20 -22.92
C ILE A 29 17.20 -0.98 -21.91
N ILE A 30 17.21 -1.79 -20.86
CA ILE A 30 18.25 -1.77 -19.82
C ILE A 30 19.26 -2.87 -20.13
N ILE A 31 20.53 -2.47 -20.26
CA ILE A 31 21.66 -3.33 -20.59
C ILE A 31 22.78 -3.07 -19.59
N ALA A 32 23.49 -4.11 -19.14
CA ALA A 32 24.51 -3.98 -18.11
C ALA A 32 25.85 -3.49 -18.68
N MET A 33 26.25 -4.01 -19.85
CA MET A 33 27.57 -3.77 -20.42
C MET A 33 27.52 -2.95 -21.71
N GLN A 34 28.55 -2.13 -21.93
CA GLN A 34 28.65 -1.32 -23.15
C GLN A 34 28.73 -2.22 -24.40
N THR A 35 29.44 -3.34 -24.30
CA THR A 35 29.66 -4.31 -25.38
C THR A 35 28.35 -4.97 -25.87
N GLU A 36 27.37 -5.10 -24.97
CA GLU A 36 26.04 -5.63 -25.30
C GLU A 36 25.13 -4.55 -25.91
N ALA A 37 25.29 -3.29 -25.50
CA ALA A 37 24.47 -2.18 -25.94
C ALA A 37 24.85 -1.65 -27.34
N LEU A 38 26.15 -1.51 -27.64
CA LEU A 38 26.63 -0.87 -28.87
C LEU A 38 26.12 -1.50 -30.18
N PRO A 39 26.00 -2.84 -30.32
CA PRO A 39 25.38 -3.44 -31.50
C PRO A 39 23.98 -2.88 -31.79
N LEU A 40 23.13 -2.82 -30.76
CA LEU A 40 21.76 -2.30 -30.87
C LEU A 40 21.71 -0.79 -31.12
N VAL A 41 22.61 -0.02 -30.48
CA VAL A 41 22.76 1.42 -30.73
C VAL A 41 23.06 1.68 -32.20
N ASN A 42 24.01 0.94 -32.78
CA ASN A 42 24.36 1.03 -34.20
C ASN A 42 23.21 0.56 -35.10
N LYS A 43 22.54 -0.53 -34.72
CA LYS A 43 21.42 -1.13 -35.47
C LYS A 43 20.25 -0.16 -35.63
N PHE A 44 19.86 0.49 -34.52
CA PHE A 44 18.76 1.45 -34.50
C PHE A 44 19.21 2.90 -34.76
N GLN A 45 20.51 3.12 -35.03
CA GLN A 45 21.10 4.45 -35.28
C GLN A 45 20.79 5.46 -34.17
N LEU A 46 20.89 5.02 -32.91
CA LEU A 46 20.57 5.84 -31.75
C LEU A 46 21.68 6.87 -31.48
N LEU A 47 21.28 8.03 -31.00
CA LEU A 47 22.18 9.10 -30.59
C LEU A 47 22.47 9.00 -29.11
N GLU A 48 23.74 9.17 -28.73
CA GLU A 48 24.12 9.30 -27.32
C GLU A 48 23.68 10.68 -26.80
N ASP A 49 23.15 10.70 -25.58
CA ASP A 49 22.94 11.95 -24.84
C ASP A 49 24.32 12.55 -24.49
N SER A 50 24.83 13.44 -25.33
CA SER A 50 26.01 14.23 -24.98
C SER A 50 25.63 15.32 -23.98
N ASP A 51 26.56 15.69 -23.08
CA ASP A 51 26.49 16.88 -22.19
C ASP A 51 26.34 18.24 -22.96
N SER A 52 26.04 18.18 -24.26
CA SER A 52 25.93 19.28 -25.22
C SER A 52 24.60 19.24 -25.98
N LEU A 53 23.70 20.16 -25.61
CA LEU A 53 22.64 20.76 -26.44
C LEU A 53 21.78 19.82 -27.31
N TYR A 54 20.57 19.51 -26.85
CA TYR A 54 19.46 19.23 -27.77
C TYR A 54 18.49 20.41 -27.82
N ALA A 55 18.55 21.12 -28.94
CA ALA A 55 17.36 21.60 -29.60
C ALA A 55 16.85 20.46 -30.51
N THR A 56 15.65 19.95 -30.27
CA THR A 56 14.95 19.06 -31.21
C THR A 56 14.25 19.89 -32.29
N PRO A 57 14.32 19.52 -33.59
CA PRO A 57 13.49 20.14 -34.62
C PRO A 57 12.06 19.60 -34.52
N GLY A 58 11.08 20.47 -34.24
CA GLY A 58 9.65 20.14 -34.32
C GLY A 58 8.82 20.36 -33.04
N MET A 59 9.46 20.73 -31.92
CA MET A 59 8.79 21.26 -30.74
C MET A 59 9.29 22.68 -30.50
N GLU A 60 8.42 23.69 -30.58
CA GLU A 60 8.80 25.02 -30.13
C GLU A 60 9.15 24.98 -28.62
N PRO A 61 10.34 25.45 -28.21
CA PRO A 61 10.68 25.53 -26.80
C PRO A 61 9.82 26.61 -26.15
N LYS A 62 9.03 26.24 -25.13
CA LYS A 62 8.52 27.22 -24.17
C LYS A 62 9.68 27.71 -23.32
N ILE A 63 10.27 28.83 -23.72
CA ILE A 63 11.37 29.50 -23.02
C ILE A 63 10.82 30.06 -21.69
N TYR A 64 11.07 29.36 -20.60
CA TYR A 64 11.19 29.94 -19.27
C TYR A 64 12.54 29.49 -18.70
N SER A 65 13.48 30.45 -18.61
CA SER A 65 14.83 30.34 -18.03
C SER A 65 15.86 29.44 -18.74
N ASN A 66 17.10 29.94 -18.79
CA ASN A 66 18.27 29.28 -19.38
C ASN A 66 18.81 28.14 -18.47
N GLU A 67 18.08 27.04 -18.32
CA GLU A 67 18.58 25.84 -17.63
C GLU A 67 18.47 24.60 -18.53
N VAL A 68 19.60 23.90 -18.69
CA VAL A 68 19.73 22.66 -19.45
C VAL A 68 19.15 21.52 -18.60
N TYR A 69 18.04 20.91 -19.03
CA TYR A 69 17.48 19.73 -18.38
C TYR A 69 18.33 18.50 -18.71
N LEU A 70 19.03 17.95 -17.72
CA LEU A 70 19.66 16.63 -17.80
C LEU A 70 18.65 15.57 -17.35
N TRP A 71 18.53 14.47 -18.12
CA TRP A 71 17.61 13.36 -17.81
C TRP A 71 18.03 12.57 -16.56
N PHE A 72 19.32 12.60 -16.22
CA PHE A 72 19.90 11.98 -15.02
C PHE A 72 20.71 12.98 -14.18
N PRO A 73 20.91 12.71 -12.88
CA PRO A 73 21.69 13.59 -12.02
C PRO A 73 23.11 13.82 -12.54
N LYS A 74 23.61 15.06 -12.44
CA LYS A 74 24.95 15.40 -12.94
C LYS A 74 26.04 14.64 -12.15
N GLY A 75 26.98 14.03 -12.86
CA GLY A 75 28.11 13.30 -12.27
C GLY A 75 27.90 11.80 -12.06
N VAL A 76 26.75 11.25 -12.44
CA VAL A 76 26.58 9.78 -12.53
C VAL A 76 27.23 9.27 -13.83
N PRO A 77 27.78 8.04 -13.86
CA PRO A 77 28.41 7.49 -15.06
C PRO A 77 27.40 6.98 -16.10
N TRP A 78 26.10 7.04 -15.83
CA TRP A 78 25.05 6.44 -16.64
C TRP A 78 24.97 7.06 -18.04
N VAL A 79 24.77 6.20 -19.03
CA VAL A 79 24.73 6.60 -20.44
C VAL A 79 23.39 6.21 -21.03
N ARG A 80 22.80 7.14 -21.79
CA ARG A 80 21.58 6.90 -22.57
C ARG A 80 21.85 7.13 -24.05
N TYR A 81 21.37 6.17 -24.84
CA TYR A 81 21.19 6.32 -26.27
C TYR A 81 19.72 6.40 -26.59
N HIS A 82 19.30 7.31 -27.46
CA HIS A 82 17.90 7.51 -27.79
C HIS A 82 17.70 7.74 -29.29
N GLY A 83 16.50 7.44 -29.78
CA GLY A 83 16.16 7.62 -31.18
C GLY A 83 14.77 7.07 -31.49
N PHE A 84 14.31 7.35 -32.71
CA PHE A 84 13.06 6.80 -33.21
C PHE A 84 13.35 5.65 -34.16
N TYR A 85 12.66 4.53 -33.97
CA TYR A 85 12.67 3.41 -34.89
C TYR A 85 11.21 3.02 -35.16
N LYS A 86 10.78 3.19 -36.42
CA LYS A 86 9.36 3.12 -36.81
C LYS A 86 8.52 4.10 -35.97
N ASP A 87 7.48 3.62 -35.30
CA ASP A 87 6.59 4.36 -34.41
C ASP A 87 7.04 4.35 -32.93
N LEU A 88 8.20 3.74 -32.63
CA LEU A 88 8.71 3.58 -31.27
C LEU A 88 9.84 4.58 -30.96
N HIS A 89 9.72 5.25 -29.83
CA HIS A 89 10.82 5.98 -29.20
C HIS A 89 11.65 5.01 -28.35
N ILE A 90 12.82 4.62 -28.87
CA ILE A 90 13.72 3.66 -28.22
C ILE A 90 14.74 4.41 -27.37
N ASN A 91 14.92 3.94 -26.15
CA ASN A 91 15.92 4.43 -25.21
C ASN A 91 16.73 3.24 -24.70
N ILE A 92 18.04 3.20 -24.96
CA ILE A 92 18.96 2.20 -24.40
C ILE A 92 19.74 2.86 -23.28
N ILE A 93 19.65 2.32 -22.06
CA ILE A 93 20.36 2.85 -20.88
C ILE A 93 21.25 1.77 -20.29
N TRP A 94 22.49 2.15 -19.98
CA TRP A 94 23.40 1.29 -19.23
C TRP A 94 24.12 2.07 -18.11
N PRO A 95 24.57 1.39 -17.03
CA PRO A 95 25.14 2.04 -15.84
C PRO A 95 26.45 2.79 -16.03
N GLY A 96 27.10 2.69 -17.20
CA GLY A 96 28.40 3.32 -17.41
C GLY A 96 29.55 2.55 -16.76
N LYS A 97 30.72 3.19 -16.79
CA LYS A 97 31.95 2.64 -16.21
C LYS A 97 32.12 3.11 -14.77
N ASP A 98 32.60 2.22 -13.91
CA ASP A 98 33.02 2.59 -12.56
C ASP A 98 34.14 3.64 -12.65
N PRO A 99 33.99 4.83 -12.03
CA PRO A 99 34.95 5.92 -12.16
C PRO A 99 36.37 5.59 -11.66
N LYS A 100 36.52 4.57 -10.80
CA LYS A 100 37.79 4.21 -10.19
C LYS A 100 38.49 3.08 -10.93
N LEU A 101 37.73 2.09 -11.40
CA LEU A 101 38.23 0.85 -12.01
C LEU A 101 38.13 0.85 -13.54
N GLY A 102 37.27 1.68 -14.13
CA GLY A 102 37.09 1.79 -15.58
C GLY A 102 36.40 0.59 -16.23
N VAL A 103 35.82 -0.31 -15.44
CA VAL A 103 35.02 -1.46 -15.89
C VAL A 103 33.53 -1.12 -15.88
N ASP A 104 32.73 -1.82 -16.67
CA ASP A 104 31.28 -1.63 -16.68
C ASP A 104 30.69 -1.93 -15.29
N SER A 105 29.83 -1.05 -14.78
CA SER A 105 29.17 -1.21 -13.48
C SER A 105 28.03 -2.23 -13.56
N VAL A 106 28.39 -3.52 -13.60
CA VAL A 106 27.46 -4.67 -13.59
C VAL A 106 26.88 -4.92 -12.19
N GLY A 107 25.90 -5.82 -12.10
CA GLY A 107 25.29 -6.22 -10.83
C GLY A 107 23.96 -5.54 -10.51
N THR A 108 23.33 -5.98 -9.43
CA THR A 108 21.94 -5.66 -9.09
C THR A 108 21.76 -4.20 -8.68
N ILE A 109 22.75 -3.63 -7.98
CA ILE A 109 22.71 -2.24 -7.49
C ILE A 109 22.72 -1.24 -8.66
N PRO A 110 23.73 -1.21 -9.56
CA PRO A 110 23.73 -0.27 -10.67
C PRO A 110 22.51 -0.44 -11.58
N ALA A 111 22.12 -1.68 -11.89
CA ALA A 111 20.93 -1.99 -12.67
C ALA A 111 19.65 -1.40 -12.05
N SER A 112 19.51 -1.46 -10.72
CA SER A 112 18.34 -0.92 -9.99
C SER A 112 18.25 0.59 -10.07
N LEU A 113 19.38 1.26 -9.92
CA LEU A 113 19.45 2.72 -9.96
C LEU A 113 19.12 3.25 -11.36
N VAL A 114 19.72 2.69 -12.41
CA VAL A 114 19.44 3.15 -13.78
C VAL A 114 18.00 2.86 -14.20
N THR A 115 17.46 1.72 -13.79
CA THR A 115 16.07 1.37 -14.09
C THR A 115 15.10 2.33 -13.41
N TYR A 116 15.28 2.56 -12.11
CA TYR A 116 14.47 3.50 -11.35
C TYR A 116 14.54 4.91 -11.94
N ALA A 117 15.73 5.41 -12.21
CA ALA A 117 15.91 6.73 -12.81
C ALA A 117 15.27 6.83 -14.20
N SER A 118 15.42 5.80 -15.03
CA SER A 118 14.83 5.75 -16.38
C SER A 118 13.31 5.75 -16.32
N ILE A 119 12.70 5.03 -15.37
CA ILE A 119 11.25 5.06 -15.13
C ILE A 119 10.78 6.48 -14.77
N GLN A 120 11.45 7.13 -13.81
CA GLN A 120 11.06 8.45 -13.33
C GLN A 120 11.17 9.51 -14.44
N ALA A 121 12.25 9.43 -15.23
CA ALA A 121 12.60 10.42 -16.24
C ALA A 121 11.81 10.22 -17.54
N LEU A 122 11.73 8.98 -18.04
CA LEU A 122 11.26 8.67 -19.39
C LEU A 122 9.81 8.19 -19.43
N GLN A 123 9.26 7.68 -18.31
CA GLN A 123 7.91 7.09 -18.24
C GLN A 123 7.61 6.16 -19.43
N PRO A 124 8.39 5.06 -19.61
CA PRO A 124 8.21 4.18 -20.76
C PRO A 124 6.81 3.53 -20.78
N ASP A 125 6.49 2.87 -21.90
CA ASP A 125 5.35 1.95 -22.01
C ASP A 125 5.78 0.50 -21.78
N LEU A 126 7.03 0.14 -22.10
CA LEU A 126 7.59 -1.21 -21.95
C LEU A 126 9.07 -1.11 -21.57
N ILE A 127 9.52 -1.99 -20.67
CA ILE A 127 10.94 -2.17 -20.37
C ILE A 127 11.41 -3.54 -20.87
N ILE A 128 12.58 -3.56 -21.50
CA ILE A 128 13.27 -4.76 -21.94
C ILE A 128 14.60 -4.82 -21.19
N ASN A 129 14.81 -5.84 -20.36
CA ASN A 129 16.14 -6.13 -19.85
C ASN A 129 16.83 -7.13 -20.79
N ALA A 130 17.88 -6.68 -21.45
CA ALA A 130 18.60 -7.48 -22.43
C ALA A 130 20.06 -7.60 -21.99
N GLY A 131 20.61 -8.81 -22.07
CA GLY A 131 22.00 -9.04 -21.72
C GLY A 131 22.40 -10.49 -21.92
N THR A 132 23.68 -10.75 -21.74
CA THR A 132 24.24 -12.09 -21.71
C THR A 132 24.01 -12.76 -20.35
N ALA A 133 24.08 -14.08 -20.32
CA ALA A 133 23.85 -14.89 -19.12
C ALA A 133 24.55 -16.24 -19.23
N GLY A 134 24.77 -16.89 -18.09
CA GLY A 134 25.14 -18.31 -18.05
C GLY A 134 23.92 -19.20 -18.28
N GLY A 135 24.10 -20.34 -18.94
CA GLY A 135 23.05 -21.33 -19.18
C GLY A 135 23.38 -22.69 -18.57
N PHE A 136 22.35 -23.44 -18.16
CA PHE A 136 22.51 -24.82 -17.68
C PHE A 136 22.23 -25.82 -18.81
N LYS A 137 23.25 -26.57 -19.23
CA LYS A 137 23.14 -27.63 -20.24
C LYS A 137 22.19 -28.73 -19.79
N ALA A 138 22.17 -29.06 -18.49
CA ALA A 138 21.20 -29.97 -17.90
C ALA A 138 19.74 -29.53 -18.09
N LYS A 139 19.50 -28.23 -18.32
CA LYS A 139 18.19 -27.63 -18.62
C LYS A 139 17.98 -27.38 -20.12
N GLY A 140 18.88 -27.86 -20.98
CA GLY A 140 18.78 -27.74 -22.44
C GLY A 140 19.26 -26.41 -23.01
N ALA A 141 20.00 -25.61 -22.22
CA ALA A 141 20.64 -24.39 -22.70
C ALA A 141 21.93 -24.71 -23.48
N CYS A 142 22.11 -24.02 -24.61
CA CYS A 142 23.29 -24.06 -25.46
C CYS A 142 23.85 -22.65 -25.65
N ILE A 143 25.16 -22.53 -25.88
CA ILE A 143 25.80 -21.26 -26.25
C ILE A 143 25.09 -20.63 -27.46
N GLY A 144 24.77 -19.34 -27.36
CA GLY A 144 24.06 -18.59 -28.39
C GLY A 144 22.54 -18.68 -28.35
N ASP A 145 21.96 -19.54 -27.49
CA ASP A 145 20.53 -19.52 -27.24
C ASP A 145 20.11 -18.18 -26.64
N VAL A 146 18.98 -17.63 -27.10
CA VAL A 146 18.33 -16.46 -26.48
C VAL A 146 17.03 -16.89 -25.83
N PHE A 147 16.94 -16.69 -24.52
CA PHE A 147 15.79 -17.03 -23.71
C PHE A 147 14.92 -15.81 -23.45
N LEU A 148 13.62 -15.97 -23.64
CA LEU A 148 12.58 -15.16 -23.05
C LEU A 148 12.28 -15.69 -21.64
N VAL A 149 12.50 -14.88 -20.62
CA VAL A 149 12.35 -15.35 -19.24
C VAL A 149 10.88 -15.48 -18.86
N SER A 150 10.51 -16.59 -18.22
CA SER A 150 9.15 -16.78 -17.65
C SER A 150 9.05 -16.27 -16.21
N ASP A 151 10.02 -16.64 -15.39
CA ASP A 151 10.08 -16.35 -13.96
C ASP A 151 11.51 -16.02 -13.57
N ALA A 152 11.66 -15.20 -12.54
CA ALA A 152 12.93 -14.71 -12.08
C ALA A 152 13.00 -14.73 -10.55
N ALA A 153 14.15 -15.14 -10.00
CA ALA A 153 14.38 -15.24 -8.57
C ALA A 153 15.86 -14.98 -8.21
N PHE A 154 16.14 -14.78 -6.93
CA PHE A 154 17.50 -14.72 -6.39
C PHE A 154 18.02 -16.04 -5.90
N HIS A 155 19.34 -16.21 -6.00
CA HIS A 155 20.05 -17.30 -5.35
C HIS A 155 20.98 -16.87 -4.20
N ASP A 156 21.35 -15.59 -4.10
CA ASP A 156 22.35 -15.10 -3.14
C ASP A 156 21.78 -14.36 -1.92
N ARG A 157 20.45 -14.11 -1.88
CA ARG A 157 19.74 -13.45 -0.77
C ARG A 157 19.13 -14.44 0.22
N ARG A 158 19.99 -15.18 0.93
CA ARG A 158 19.57 -16.25 1.85
C ARG A 158 19.29 -15.68 3.24
N ILE A 159 18.02 -15.59 3.62
CA ILE A 159 17.59 -15.06 4.93
C ILE A 159 16.80 -16.15 5.66
N PRO A 160 17.40 -16.91 6.59
CA PRO A 160 16.78 -18.07 7.24
C PRO A 160 15.84 -17.65 8.38
N ILE A 161 14.88 -16.78 8.06
CA ILE A 161 13.85 -16.28 8.96
C ILE A 161 12.51 -16.46 8.21
N PRO A 162 11.46 -17.02 8.86
CA PRO A 162 10.18 -17.22 8.20
C PRO A 162 9.67 -15.96 7.49
N VAL A 163 9.13 -16.10 6.29
CA VAL A 163 8.68 -15.02 5.38
C VAL A 163 9.82 -14.23 4.74
N PHE A 164 10.89 -13.95 5.48
CA PHE A 164 12.08 -13.29 4.94
C PHE A 164 12.87 -14.19 3.98
N ASP A 165 12.77 -15.50 4.14
CA ASP A 165 13.27 -16.51 3.20
C ASP A 165 12.63 -16.34 1.81
N LEU A 166 11.30 -16.25 1.76
CA LEU A 166 10.53 -16.00 0.53
C LEU A 166 10.83 -14.60 -0.05
N TYR A 167 10.95 -13.59 0.81
CA TYR A 167 11.37 -12.24 0.41
C TYR A 167 12.78 -12.23 -0.21
N GLY A 168 13.70 -12.99 0.37
CA GLY A 168 15.07 -13.15 -0.11
C GLY A 168 15.09 -13.77 -1.50
N VAL A 169 14.39 -14.89 -1.71
CA VAL A 169 14.24 -15.53 -3.02
C VAL A 169 13.57 -14.58 -4.02
N GLY A 170 12.55 -13.84 -3.60
CA GLY A 170 11.96 -12.78 -4.40
C GLY A 170 11.36 -13.24 -5.73
N LEU A 171 10.83 -14.47 -5.80
CA LEU A 171 10.28 -15.06 -7.03
C LEU A 171 9.20 -14.16 -7.65
N ARG A 172 9.32 -13.90 -8.96
CA ARG A 172 8.37 -13.10 -9.74
C ARG A 172 8.23 -13.64 -11.16
N GLN A 173 7.02 -13.54 -11.70
CA GLN A 173 6.71 -13.88 -13.08
C GLN A 173 6.93 -12.67 -13.99
N ALA A 174 7.61 -12.86 -15.13
CA ALA A 174 7.73 -11.87 -16.19
C ALA A 174 6.42 -11.74 -16.97
N LEU A 175 6.27 -10.69 -17.81
CA LEU A 175 5.06 -10.53 -18.62
C LEU A 175 4.86 -11.74 -19.55
N SER A 176 3.68 -12.36 -19.47
CA SER A 176 3.26 -13.39 -20.43
C SER A 176 3.08 -12.77 -21.81
N THR A 177 3.91 -13.20 -22.77
CA THR A 177 3.90 -12.70 -24.15
C THR A 177 3.73 -13.85 -25.15
N PRO A 178 2.59 -14.58 -25.12
CA PRO A 178 2.41 -15.80 -25.91
C PRO A 178 2.47 -15.53 -27.42
N ASN A 179 1.99 -14.37 -27.88
CA ASN A 179 2.06 -14.01 -29.30
C ASN A 179 3.49 -13.75 -29.76
N LEU A 180 4.32 -13.10 -28.92
CA LEU A 180 5.73 -12.87 -29.20
C LEU A 180 6.48 -14.20 -29.23
N LEU A 181 6.22 -15.06 -28.24
CA LEU A 181 6.80 -16.39 -28.15
C LEU A 181 6.48 -17.24 -29.39
N ASN A 182 5.22 -17.26 -29.81
CA ASN A 182 4.77 -18.04 -30.98
C ASN A 182 5.36 -17.51 -32.29
N GLU A 183 5.46 -16.19 -32.45
CA GLU A 183 5.97 -15.58 -33.69
C GLU A 183 7.49 -15.73 -33.82
N LEU A 184 8.23 -15.52 -32.73
CA LEU A 184 9.69 -15.48 -32.74
C LEU A 184 10.33 -16.83 -32.39
N ASN A 185 9.54 -17.81 -31.92
CA ASN A 185 10.00 -19.14 -31.52
C ASN A 185 11.20 -19.10 -30.55
N LEU A 186 11.18 -18.14 -29.61
CA LEU A 186 12.22 -17.99 -28.59
C LEU A 186 12.15 -19.14 -27.59
N LYS A 187 13.30 -19.50 -27.00
CA LYS A 187 13.30 -20.44 -25.88
C LYS A 187 12.75 -19.76 -24.63
N VAL A 188 12.05 -20.50 -23.78
CA VAL A 188 11.55 -19.99 -22.49
C VAL A 188 12.28 -20.67 -21.36
N GLY A 189 12.67 -19.90 -20.34
CA GLY A 189 13.39 -20.42 -19.19
C GLY A 189 13.24 -19.54 -17.96
N LYS A 190 13.41 -20.15 -16.78
CA LYS A 190 13.50 -19.40 -15.52
C LYS A 190 14.89 -18.84 -15.33
N LEU A 191 15.00 -17.67 -14.74
CA LEU A 191 16.25 -16.95 -14.53
C LEU A 191 16.56 -16.82 -13.04
N SER A 192 17.83 -16.99 -12.67
CA SER A 192 18.31 -16.81 -11.30
C SER A 192 19.41 -15.75 -11.22
N THR A 193 19.24 -14.74 -10.38
CA THR A 193 20.19 -13.62 -10.21
C THR A 193 21.00 -13.74 -8.93
N GLY A 194 22.25 -13.30 -9.01
CA GLY A 194 23.09 -12.95 -7.86
C GLY A 194 24.24 -12.06 -8.29
N ASP A 195 24.88 -11.37 -7.36
CA ASP A 195 25.94 -10.38 -7.66
C ASP A 195 27.33 -11.01 -7.91
N SER A 196 27.41 -12.34 -7.95
CA SER A 196 28.64 -13.10 -8.24
C SER A 196 28.60 -13.73 -9.62
N LEU A 197 29.69 -13.58 -10.39
CA LEU A 197 29.83 -14.23 -11.71
C LEU A 197 30.01 -15.75 -11.56
N ASP A 198 30.83 -16.18 -10.60
CA ASP A 198 31.01 -17.58 -10.25
C ASP A 198 29.78 -18.17 -9.54
N MET A 199 29.84 -19.45 -9.19
CA MET A 199 28.76 -20.16 -8.53
C MET A 199 29.31 -20.96 -7.35
N SER A 200 29.04 -20.50 -6.13
CA SER A 200 29.35 -21.27 -4.93
C SER A 200 28.40 -22.48 -4.78
N PRO A 201 28.74 -23.49 -3.97
CA PRO A 201 27.81 -24.59 -3.69
C PRO A 201 26.47 -24.13 -3.08
N GLN A 202 26.47 -23.01 -2.36
CA GLN A 202 25.26 -22.41 -1.81
C GLN A 202 24.41 -21.77 -2.90
N ASP A 203 25.04 -21.12 -3.87
CA ASP A 203 24.33 -20.54 -5.03
C ASP A 203 23.76 -21.66 -5.90
N GLU A 204 24.52 -22.72 -6.16
CA GLU A 204 24.07 -23.91 -6.91
C GLU A 204 22.81 -24.53 -6.28
N ALA A 205 22.79 -24.69 -4.95
CA ALA A 205 21.63 -25.22 -4.24
C ALA A 205 20.38 -24.34 -4.42
N SER A 206 20.54 -23.01 -4.30
CA SER A 206 19.43 -22.07 -4.49
C SER A 206 18.97 -21.98 -5.95
N ILE A 207 19.89 -21.97 -6.91
CA ILE A 207 19.60 -22.01 -8.35
C ILE A 207 18.83 -23.28 -8.72
N THR A 208 19.26 -24.42 -8.19
CA THR A 208 18.58 -25.71 -8.39
C THR A 208 17.17 -25.68 -7.80
N THR A 209 17.01 -25.12 -6.59
CA THR A 209 15.71 -24.96 -5.93
C THR A 209 14.77 -24.04 -6.73
N ASN A 210 15.32 -22.98 -7.32
CA ASN A 210 14.58 -22.05 -8.19
C ASN A 210 14.25 -22.65 -9.57
N ASP A 211 14.77 -23.85 -9.89
CA ASP A 211 14.58 -24.52 -11.19
C ASP A 211 15.02 -23.65 -12.38
N ALA A 212 16.10 -22.88 -12.19
CA ALA A 212 16.55 -21.92 -13.19
C ALA A 212 17.27 -22.58 -14.38
N THR A 213 17.03 -22.04 -15.57
CA THR A 213 17.66 -22.44 -16.84
C THR A 213 18.81 -21.51 -17.21
N VAL A 214 18.72 -20.25 -16.79
CA VAL A 214 19.73 -19.20 -17.02
C VAL A 214 20.10 -18.50 -15.72
N LYS A 215 21.34 -17.99 -15.63
CA LYS A 215 21.92 -17.27 -14.47
C LYS A 215 22.49 -15.92 -14.92
N ASP A 216 22.14 -14.84 -14.23
CA ASP A 216 22.66 -13.49 -14.50
C ASP A 216 22.94 -12.69 -13.21
N MET A 217 23.14 -11.37 -13.34
CA MET A 217 23.51 -10.48 -12.24
C MET A 217 22.59 -9.24 -12.10
N GLU A 218 21.44 -9.11 -12.82
CA GLU A 218 20.73 -7.81 -12.94
C GLU A 218 19.19 -7.79 -12.77
N ILE A 219 18.46 -8.90 -12.52
CA ILE A 219 16.98 -8.92 -12.60
C ILE A 219 16.25 -7.96 -11.63
N ASP A 220 16.55 -8.01 -10.33
CA ASP A 220 15.63 -7.52 -9.27
C ASP A 220 15.45 -6.01 -9.19
N ALA A 221 16.40 -5.29 -9.76
CA ALA A 221 16.26 -3.90 -10.15
C ALA A 221 14.94 -3.58 -10.83
N LEU A 222 14.51 -4.47 -11.74
CA LEU A 222 13.45 -4.20 -12.70
C LEU A 222 12.11 -4.70 -12.16
N LEU A 223 12.07 -5.95 -11.71
CA LEU A 223 10.82 -6.62 -11.35
C LEU A 223 10.14 -6.06 -10.08
N ARG A 224 10.90 -5.50 -9.13
CA ARG A 224 10.33 -4.78 -7.97
C ARG A 224 9.68 -3.45 -8.36
N LEU A 225 10.13 -2.84 -9.45
CA LEU A 225 9.63 -1.55 -9.92
C LEU A 225 8.39 -1.68 -10.81
N THR A 226 8.12 -2.88 -11.35
CA THR A 226 7.16 -3.10 -12.45
C THR A 226 6.01 -4.05 -12.12
N VAL A 227 5.98 -4.63 -10.92
CA VAL A 227 4.82 -5.39 -10.44
C VAL A 227 4.06 -4.54 -9.42
N ASN A 228 2.81 -4.21 -9.77
CA ASN A 228 1.76 -3.75 -8.85
C ASN A 228 1.86 -4.58 -7.56
N LEU A 229 1.94 -4.02 -6.35
CA LEU A 229 0.78 -3.45 -5.65
C LEU A 229 -0.57 -3.76 -6.33
N ASP A 230 -0.83 -5.03 -6.64
CA ASP A 230 -2.19 -5.57 -6.81
C ASP A 230 -2.71 -5.97 -5.42
N THR A 231 -2.48 -5.11 -4.42
CA THR A 231 -3.61 -4.80 -3.54
C THR A 231 -4.55 -4.02 -4.43
N GLY A 232 -5.85 -4.35 -4.45
CA GLY A 232 -6.88 -3.55 -5.12
C GLY A 232 -6.98 -2.17 -4.46
N SER A 233 -5.92 -1.38 -4.56
CA SER A 233 -5.75 -0.05 -4.06
C SER A 233 -5.61 0.81 -5.31
N SER A 234 -6.67 1.53 -5.67
CA SER A 234 -6.48 2.81 -6.35
C SER A 234 -5.96 3.82 -5.31
N CYS A 235 -4.81 3.49 -4.71
CA CYS A 235 -3.89 4.41 -4.11
C CYS A 235 -2.92 4.77 -5.25
N ARG A 236 -3.28 5.81 -6.00
CA ARG A 236 -2.33 6.49 -6.88
C ARG A 236 -1.38 7.27 -5.96
N LEU A 237 -0.51 6.54 -5.25
CA LEU A 237 0.75 7.10 -4.77
C LEU A 237 1.37 7.75 -5.99
N ARG A 238 1.50 9.07 -6.01
CA ARG A 238 2.23 9.80 -7.06
C ARG A 238 3.75 9.60 -6.93
N SER A 239 4.17 8.44 -6.42
CA SER A 239 5.35 7.78 -6.95
C SER A 239 4.99 7.46 -8.39
N ARG A 240 5.76 7.91 -9.38
CA ARG A 240 5.69 7.34 -10.73
C ARG A 240 6.19 5.89 -10.66
N SER A 241 5.47 5.00 -9.98
CA SER A 241 5.68 3.56 -10.02
C SER A 241 5.22 3.12 -11.41
N PHE A 242 6.15 2.67 -12.22
CA PHE A 242 5.89 2.22 -13.58
C PHE A 242 5.00 0.98 -13.52
N LYS A 243 3.79 1.09 -14.08
CA LYS A 243 2.85 -0.03 -14.25
C LYS A 243 3.02 -0.74 -15.60
N GLY A 244 4.09 -0.42 -16.32
CA GLY A 244 4.31 -0.99 -17.64
C GLY A 244 4.90 -2.40 -17.56
N PRO A 245 4.74 -3.20 -18.62
CA PRO A 245 5.33 -4.52 -18.71
C PRO A 245 6.87 -4.51 -18.69
N VAL A 246 7.43 -5.64 -18.23
CA VAL A 246 8.86 -5.98 -18.37
C VAL A 246 9.00 -7.32 -19.03
N ILE A 247 9.89 -7.39 -20.01
CA ILE A 247 10.37 -8.64 -20.60
C ILE A 247 11.88 -8.74 -20.45
N PHE A 248 12.39 -9.96 -20.38
CA PHE A 248 13.82 -10.23 -20.26
C PHE A 248 14.27 -11.11 -21.41
N LEU A 249 15.36 -10.71 -22.05
CA LEU A 249 16.01 -11.44 -23.14
C LEU A 249 17.44 -11.76 -22.70
N LYS A 250 17.73 -13.04 -22.50
CA LYS A 250 19.02 -13.51 -21.97
C LYS A 250 19.71 -14.43 -22.96
N ALA A 251 20.88 -14.01 -23.44
CA ALA A 251 21.67 -14.76 -24.41
C ALA A 251 22.79 -15.55 -23.73
N VAL A 252 22.83 -16.87 -23.97
CA VAL A 252 23.74 -17.78 -23.25
C VAL A 252 25.17 -17.65 -23.77
N THR A 253 26.08 -17.14 -22.94
CA THR A 253 27.52 -16.95 -23.25
C THR A 253 28.41 -18.08 -22.77
N ASP A 254 28.01 -18.77 -21.73
CA ASP A 254 28.77 -19.78 -21.02
C ASP A 254 27.83 -20.87 -20.47
N ILE A 255 28.34 -22.09 -20.34
CA ILE A 255 27.62 -23.22 -19.76
C ILE A 255 28.09 -23.41 -18.32
N VAL A 256 27.21 -23.07 -17.36
CA VAL A 256 27.55 -23.03 -15.93
C VAL A 256 27.90 -24.41 -15.37
N ASP A 257 27.22 -25.45 -15.86
CA ASP A 257 27.48 -26.87 -15.55
C ASP A 257 28.42 -27.54 -16.57
N GLY A 258 29.23 -26.74 -17.27
CA GLY A 258 30.17 -27.16 -18.30
C GLY A 258 31.57 -27.48 -17.77
N GLU A 259 32.46 -27.92 -18.68
CA GLU A 259 33.85 -28.27 -18.34
C GLU A 259 34.80 -27.06 -18.38
N LYS A 260 34.39 -25.95 -19.00
CA LYS A 260 35.24 -24.76 -19.16
C LYS A 260 35.02 -23.76 -18.03
N PRO A 261 36.06 -23.00 -17.62
CA PRO A 261 35.87 -21.89 -16.69
C PRO A 261 34.92 -20.83 -17.24
N THR A 262 33.92 -20.42 -16.45
CA THR A 262 32.88 -19.43 -16.81
C THR A 262 33.46 -18.17 -17.44
N ALA A 263 34.46 -17.55 -16.81
CA ALA A 263 35.05 -16.31 -17.30
C ALA A 263 35.74 -16.45 -18.67
N GLU A 264 36.35 -17.61 -18.95
CA GLU A 264 37.02 -17.87 -20.23
C GLU A 264 36.00 -18.12 -21.35
N GLU A 265 34.98 -18.93 -21.08
CA GLU A 265 33.93 -19.23 -22.06
C GLU A 265 33.07 -17.99 -22.38
N PHE A 266 32.77 -17.19 -21.36
CA PHE A 266 32.14 -15.88 -21.51
C PHE A 266 32.91 -14.99 -22.48
N MET A 267 34.20 -14.75 -22.21
CA MET A 267 35.03 -13.89 -23.05
C MET A 267 35.22 -14.45 -24.47
N GLN A 268 35.30 -15.78 -24.62
CA GLN A 268 35.44 -16.45 -25.92
C GLN A 268 34.21 -16.24 -26.81
N ASN A 269 33.01 -16.32 -26.23
CA ASN A 269 31.76 -16.34 -26.98
C ASN A 269 31.06 -14.97 -27.06
N LEU A 270 31.46 -14.00 -26.21
CA LEU A 270 30.79 -12.71 -26.04
C LEU A 270 30.42 -12.06 -27.37
N ALA A 271 31.36 -11.94 -28.32
CA ALA A 271 31.11 -11.27 -29.60
C ALA A 271 30.06 -11.98 -30.48
N ALA A 272 30.03 -13.32 -30.49
CA ALA A 272 29.06 -14.08 -31.28
C ALA A 272 27.68 -14.06 -30.62
N VAL A 273 27.63 -14.11 -29.29
CA VAL A 273 26.39 -14.14 -28.52
C VAL A 273 25.74 -12.76 -28.44
N THR A 274 26.51 -11.67 -28.36
CA THR A 274 25.95 -10.31 -28.49
C THR A 274 25.33 -10.06 -29.85
N ALA A 275 25.84 -10.67 -30.93
CA ALA A 275 25.20 -10.62 -32.24
C ALA A 275 23.86 -11.40 -32.27
N ALA A 276 23.77 -12.52 -31.55
CA ALA A 276 22.51 -13.25 -31.40
C ALA A 276 21.49 -12.45 -30.55
N LEU A 277 21.96 -11.79 -29.49
CA LEU A 277 21.14 -10.89 -28.66
C LEU A 277 20.64 -9.69 -29.48
N ASP A 278 21.50 -9.06 -30.29
CA ASP A 278 21.14 -7.96 -31.19
C ASP A 278 20.00 -8.36 -32.14
N LEU A 279 20.12 -9.54 -32.77
CA LEU A 279 19.10 -10.07 -33.66
C LEU A 279 17.77 -10.29 -32.93
N ALA A 280 17.80 -10.92 -31.76
CA ALA A 280 16.59 -11.22 -30.99
C ALA A 280 15.89 -9.96 -30.49
N VAL A 281 16.64 -8.99 -29.94
CA VAL A 281 16.07 -7.71 -29.48
C VAL A 281 15.50 -6.94 -30.67
N THR A 282 16.16 -6.95 -31.84
CA THR A 282 15.64 -6.34 -33.06
C THR A 282 14.30 -6.96 -33.46
N GLN A 283 14.20 -8.29 -33.50
CA GLN A 283 12.97 -9.00 -33.83
C GLN A 283 11.84 -8.71 -32.84
N VAL A 284 12.16 -8.60 -31.55
CA VAL A 284 11.20 -8.24 -30.51
C VAL A 284 10.71 -6.80 -30.69
N VAL A 285 11.59 -5.84 -30.91
CA VAL A 285 11.22 -4.44 -31.19
C VAL A 285 10.37 -4.33 -32.46
N ASP A 286 10.74 -5.05 -33.51
CA ASP A 286 9.97 -5.13 -34.75
C ASP A 286 8.57 -5.71 -34.53
N PHE A 287 8.45 -6.72 -33.66
CA PHE A 287 7.17 -7.30 -33.28
C PHE A 287 6.32 -6.30 -32.47
N ILE A 288 6.92 -5.54 -31.56
CA ILE A 288 6.20 -4.61 -30.68
C ILE A 288 5.67 -3.38 -31.43
N SER A 289 6.38 -2.92 -32.46
CA SER A 289 5.99 -1.78 -33.30
C SER A 289 4.56 -1.95 -33.83
N GLY A 290 3.71 -0.94 -33.61
CA GLY A 290 2.30 -0.96 -33.99
C GLY A 290 1.37 -1.86 -33.15
N LYS A 291 1.83 -2.47 -32.06
CA LYS A 291 0.98 -3.30 -31.17
C LYS A 291 0.50 -2.51 -29.93
N GLU A 292 -0.73 -2.82 -29.53
CA GLU A 292 -1.34 -2.32 -28.29
C GLU A 292 -0.95 -3.19 -27.08
N ASN A 293 -0.87 -2.56 -25.91
CA ASN A 293 -0.66 -3.28 -24.66
C ASN A 293 -1.99 -3.88 -24.18
N CYS A 294 -2.36 -5.07 -24.66
CA CYS A 294 -3.56 -5.77 -24.22
C CYS A 294 -3.25 -6.54 -22.93
N LEU A 295 -3.28 -5.86 -21.78
CA LEU A 295 -3.16 -6.52 -20.48
C LEU A 295 -4.45 -7.32 -20.20
N LEU A 296 -4.48 -8.59 -20.59
CA LEU A 296 -5.44 -9.55 -20.05
C LEU A 296 -5.01 -9.87 -18.62
N LEU A 297 -5.64 -9.21 -17.64
CA LEU A 297 -5.62 -9.64 -16.23
C LEU A 297 -6.28 -11.02 -16.14
N ILE A 298 -5.52 -12.09 -16.42
CA ILE A 298 -5.92 -13.44 -16.05
C ILE A 298 -5.69 -13.55 -14.54
N VAL A 299 -6.72 -13.20 -13.78
CA VAL A 299 -6.81 -13.50 -12.35
C VAL A 299 -6.99 -15.02 -12.23
N GLN A 300 -5.89 -15.76 -12.07
CA GLN A 300 -5.97 -17.11 -11.53
C GLN A 300 -5.97 -17.05 -9.99
N PRO A 301 -6.82 -17.83 -9.31
CA PRO A 301 -7.06 -17.71 -7.88
C PRO A 301 -5.95 -18.46 -7.12
N PHE A 302 -4.83 -17.79 -6.90
CA PHE A 302 -3.94 -18.18 -5.82
C PHE A 302 -4.23 -17.27 -4.64
N LEU A 303 -4.85 -17.86 -3.61
CA LEU A 303 -5.05 -17.29 -2.29
C LEU A 303 -3.68 -16.97 -1.68
N TRP A 304 -3.22 -15.73 -1.81
CA TRP A 304 -2.16 -15.16 -1.00
C TRP A 304 -2.76 -13.95 -0.30
N PHE A 305 -2.79 -13.98 1.02
CA PHE A 305 -3.24 -12.86 1.85
C PHE A 305 -2.35 -11.64 1.54
N SER A 306 -2.86 -10.70 0.76
CA SER A 306 -2.27 -9.37 0.62
C SER A 306 -2.83 -8.50 1.73
N ASP A 307 -2.07 -8.33 2.80
CA ASP A 307 -2.39 -7.36 3.82
C ASP A 307 -2.41 -5.95 3.19
N CYS A 308 -3.57 -5.29 3.26
CA CYS A 308 -3.72 -3.89 2.91
C CYS A 308 -3.02 -3.05 4.00
N TYR A 309 -1.73 -2.76 3.81
CA TYR A 309 -0.97 -2.00 4.80
C TYR A 309 -1.19 -0.48 4.65
N ASP A 310 -1.36 0.19 5.79
CA ASP A 310 -1.38 1.64 5.93
C ASP A 310 0.08 2.15 5.92
N ALA A 311 0.48 2.92 4.90
CA ALA A 311 1.89 3.34 4.76
C ALA A 311 2.43 4.19 5.92
N LEU A 312 1.54 4.82 6.70
CA LEU A 312 1.91 5.61 7.88
C LEU A 312 1.87 4.78 9.19
N ASP A 313 1.28 3.58 9.13
CA ASP A 313 1.22 2.62 10.24
C ASP A 313 1.26 1.18 9.70
N PRO A 314 2.43 0.73 9.18
CA PRO A 314 2.54 -0.54 8.48
C PRO A 314 2.31 -1.76 9.38
N ASN A 315 2.43 -1.60 10.69
CA ASN A 315 2.20 -2.66 11.67
C ASN A 315 0.81 -2.56 12.33
N GLY A 316 0.00 -1.57 11.97
CA GLY A 316 -1.32 -1.34 12.53
C GLY A 316 -2.31 -2.41 12.08
N ASN A 317 -3.00 -3.01 13.03
CA ASN A 317 -4.09 -3.96 12.79
C ASN A 317 -5.08 -3.99 13.96
N ILE A 318 -6.23 -4.64 13.76
CA ILE A 318 -7.10 -5.07 14.85
C ILE A 318 -6.99 -6.58 14.98
N THR A 319 -6.62 -7.08 16.15
CA THR A 319 -6.56 -8.52 16.42
C THR A 319 -7.78 -8.95 17.20
N VAL A 320 -8.45 -10.00 16.74
CA VAL A 320 -9.55 -10.67 17.44
C VAL A 320 -9.04 -11.98 17.98
N THR A 321 -9.12 -12.16 19.29
CA THR A 321 -8.60 -13.34 20.02
C THR A 321 -9.75 -14.05 20.71
N PHE A 322 -9.86 -15.36 20.53
CA PHE A 322 -10.74 -16.24 21.29
C PHE A 322 -9.89 -17.08 22.24
N ASP A 323 -9.93 -16.75 23.52
CA ASP A 323 -9.22 -17.47 24.59
C ASP A 323 -10.18 -18.43 25.28
N ILE A 324 -9.98 -19.74 25.11
CA ILE A 324 -10.84 -20.78 25.67
C ILE A 324 -10.40 -21.09 27.10
N ASN A 325 -11.16 -20.57 28.07
CA ASN A 325 -10.82 -20.62 29.50
C ASN A 325 -11.18 -21.96 30.14
N GLU A 326 -12.35 -22.50 29.82
CA GLU A 326 -12.90 -23.71 30.41
C GLU A 326 -13.59 -24.55 29.35
N CYS A 327 -13.51 -25.86 29.49
CA CYS A 327 -14.01 -26.82 28.51
C CYS A 327 -14.83 -27.88 29.23
N SER A 328 -15.95 -28.27 28.64
CA SER A 328 -16.85 -29.31 29.12
C SER A 328 -17.20 -30.27 27.99
N ASP A 329 -17.79 -31.42 28.31
CA ASP A 329 -18.15 -32.43 27.30
C ASP A 329 -19.16 -31.93 26.25
N SER A 330 -19.84 -30.81 26.50
CA SER A 330 -20.94 -30.29 25.66
C SER A 330 -20.74 -28.87 25.16
N GLY A 331 -19.60 -28.25 25.49
CA GLY A 331 -19.39 -26.81 25.31
C GLY A 331 -18.09 -26.27 25.90
N TYR A 332 -17.83 -24.98 25.68
CA TYR A 332 -16.68 -24.28 26.24
C TYR A 332 -17.02 -22.84 26.59
N VAL A 333 -16.25 -22.26 27.51
CA VAL A 333 -16.31 -20.84 27.85
C VAL A 333 -15.09 -20.15 27.25
N ALA A 334 -15.32 -19.10 26.46
CA ALA A 334 -14.25 -18.32 25.85
C ALA A 334 -14.38 -16.82 26.16
N ARG A 335 -13.23 -16.19 26.37
CA ARG A 335 -13.10 -14.72 26.38
C ARG A 335 -12.71 -14.28 24.98
N VAL A 336 -13.54 -13.44 24.37
CA VAL A 336 -13.26 -12.84 23.07
C VAL A 336 -12.73 -11.44 23.29
N THR A 337 -11.54 -11.15 22.79
CA THR A 337 -10.87 -9.85 22.92
C THR A 337 -10.65 -9.23 21.55
N ILE A 338 -11.08 -7.98 21.37
CA ILE A 338 -10.84 -7.18 20.18
C ILE A 338 -9.84 -6.10 20.56
N GLN A 339 -8.64 -6.17 19.98
CA GLN A 339 -7.51 -5.33 20.33
C GLN A 339 -7.10 -4.48 19.12
N ASN A 340 -7.12 -3.17 19.28
CA ASN A 340 -6.69 -2.21 18.27
C ASN A 340 -5.21 -1.86 18.46
N TYR A 341 -4.38 -2.19 17.47
CA TYR A 341 -2.96 -1.84 17.42
C TYR A 341 -2.66 -0.68 16.46
N TYR A 342 -3.69 -0.11 15.81
CA TYR A 342 -3.49 1.09 15.00
C TYR A 342 -3.04 2.26 15.87
N GLN A 343 -1.94 2.91 15.47
CA GLN A 343 -1.34 4.00 16.23
C GLN A 343 -2.21 5.25 16.25
N TYR A 344 -2.93 5.54 15.17
CA TYR A 344 -3.71 6.78 15.03
C TYR A 344 -5.17 6.58 14.59
N ARG A 345 -5.60 5.34 14.33
CA ARG A 345 -6.98 5.02 13.92
C ARG A 345 -7.76 4.50 15.13
N HIS A 346 -8.86 5.16 15.46
CA HIS A 346 -9.80 4.72 16.49
C HIS A 346 -11.07 4.13 15.85
N VAL A 347 -11.83 3.34 16.60
CA VAL A 347 -13.19 2.93 16.27
C VAL A 347 -14.15 3.87 17.00
N ASP A 348 -14.78 4.76 16.24
CA ASP A 348 -15.77 5.74 16.74
C ASP A 348 -17.20 5.16 16.69
N LYS A 349 -18.20 5.92 17.13
CA LYS A 349 -19.61 5.60 17.03
C LYS A 349 -20.01 5.29 15.58
N PRO A 350 -20.85 4.26 15.33
CA PRO A 350 -21.63 3.48 16.30
C PRO A 350 -20.88 2.35 17.04
N GLY A 351 -19.57 2.22 16.85
CA GLY A 351 -18.76 1.17 17.44
C GLY A 351 -18.54 -0.03 16.51
N TRP A 352 -17.77 -1.02 16.97
CA TRP A 352 -17.54 -2.26 16.24
C TRP A 352 -18.75 -3.20 16.27
N GLN A 353 -18.89 -4.01 15.22
CA GLN A 353 -19.76 -5.18 15.14
C GLN A 353 -18.91 -6.35 14.64
N LEU A 354 -18.92 -7.46 15.39
CA LEU A 354 -18.11 -8.63 15.10
C LEU A 354 -19.03 -9.78 14.69
N GLY A 355 -18.86 -10.30 13.49
CA GLY A 355 -19.62 -11.46 13.00
C GLY A 355 -18.71 -12.62 12.61
N TRP A 356 -19.21 -13.85 12.70
CA TRP A 356 -18.51 -15.05 12.24
C TRP A 356 -19.51 -16.13 11.86
N THR A 357 -19.03 -17.22 11.29
CA THR A 357 -19.82 -18.42 10.99
C THR A 357 -19.29 -19.59 11.83
N TRP A 358 -20.16 -20.27 12.56
CA TRP A 358 -19.84 -21.49 13.27
C TRP A 358 -19.46 -22.62 12.31
N ALA A 359 -18.45 -23.42 12.68
CA ALA A 359 -17.93 -24.49 11.82
C ALA A 359 -18.90 -25.68 11.75
N GLN A 360 -19.74 -25.87 12.78
CA GLN A 360 -20.67 -26.97 12.92
C GLN A 360 -22.08 -26.44 13.32
N LYS A 361 -22.61 -26.87 14.47
CA LYS A 361 -23.94 -26.53 14.98
C LYS A 361 -23.87 -25.85 16.35
N GLU A 362 -22.76 -25.19 16.62
CA GLU A 362 -22.51 -24.45 17.85
C GLU A 362 -23.60 -23.39 18.08
N VAL A 363 -23.95 -23.20 19.34
CA VAL A 363 -24.88 -22.15 19.76
C VAL A 363 -24.29 -21.37 20.92
N ILE A 364 -24.66 -20.11 21.04
CA ILE A 364 -24.28 -19.28 22.19
C ILE A 364 -25.33 -19.49 23.27
N LEU A 365 -24.95 -20.14 24.37
CA LEU A 365 -25.81 -20.39 25.52
C LEU A 365 -26.02 -19.11 26.31
N THR A 366 -24.93 -18.45 26.71
CA THR A 366 -24.94 -17.20 27.48
C THR A 366 -23.80 -16.28 27.02
N MET A 367 -23.97 -14.97 27.20
CA MET A 367 -22.94 -13.96 26.94
C MET A 367 -22.87 -12.95 28.08
N GLY A 368 -21.67 -12.43 28.35
CA GLY A 368 -21.43 -11.32 29.25
C GLY A 368 -20.51 -10.29 28.60
N GLY A 369 -20.76 -8.99 28.80
CA GLY A 369 -19.98 -7.90 28.20
C GLY A 369 -20.42 -7.47 26.80
N ALA A 370 -21.09 -8.34 26.05
CA ALA A 370 -21.61 -8.07 24.70
C ALA A 370 -22.94 -8.81 24.46
N PHE A 371 -23.61 -8.52 23.35
CA PHE A 371 -24.85 -9.18 22.97
C PHE A 371 -24.91 -9.52 21.47
N ALA A 372 -25.62 -10.59 21.13
CA ALA A 372 -25.94 -10.92 19.74
C ALA A 372 -27.12 -10.06 19.28
N THR A 373 -27.02 -9.50 18.08
CA THR A 373 -28.06 -8.62 17.52
C THR A 373 -29.36 -9.37 17.23
N LEU A 374 -29.29 -10.68 16.96
CA LEU A 374 -30.42 -11.56 16.68
C LEU A 374 -30.24 -12.90 17.41
N GLN A 375 -31.33 -13.41 17.99
CA GLN A 375 -31.35 -14.73 18.64
C GLN A 375 -31.42 -15.89 17.62
N GLY A 376 -32.13 -15.73 16.50
CA GLY A 376 -32.33 -16.80 15.51
C GLY A 376 -33.35 -17.86 15.92
N ASP A 377 -33.42 -18.95 15.14
CA ASP A 377 -34.35 -20.06 15.41
C ASP A 377 -33.75 -21.08 16.39
N CYS A 378 -34.09 -20.92 17.67
CA CYS A 378 -33.73 -21.86 18.73
C CYS A 378 -34.72 -23.03 18.89
N SER A 379 -35.49 -23.40 17.86
CA SER A 379 -36.57 -24.38 17.99
C SER A 379 -36.12 -25.77 18.48
N ASN A 380 -34.87 -26.14 18.22
CA ASN A 380 -34.29 -27.40 18.68
C ASN A 380 -34.02 -27.44 20.20
N PHE A 381 -34.05 -26.27 20.86
CA PHE A 381 -33.75 -26.09 22.29
C PHE A 381 -34.97 -25.64 23.11
N LYS A 382 -36.19 -25.78 22.57
CA LYS A 382 -37.46 -25.32 23.20
C LYS A 382 -37.69 -25.84 24.63
N TYR A 383 -37.09 -26.98 24.98
CA TYR A 383 -37.25 -27.62 26.29
C TYR A 383 -36.06 -27.36 27.24
N GLN A 384 -35.06 -26.59 26.81
CA GLN A 384 -33.92 -26.19 27.63
C GLN A 384 -34.22 -24.84 28.29
N THR A 385 -33.96 -24.74 29.60
CA THR A 385 -34.15 -23.52 30.38
C THR A 385 -32.85 -23.17 31.10
N PRO A 386 -32.22 -22.01 30.82
CA PRO A 386 -32.65 -20.98 29.87
C PRO A 386 -32.47 -21.39 28.40
N ILE A 387 -33.27 -20.79 27.51
CA ILE A 387 -33.11 -20.90 26.05
C ILE A 387 -31.77 -20.26 25.68
N PRO A 388 -31.02 -20.81 24.71
CA PRO A 388 -29.76 -20.22 24.27
C PRO A 388 -29.92 -18.76 23.82
N HIS A 389 -28.92 -17.94 24.14
CA HIS A 389 -28.84 -16.54 23.76
C HIS A 389 -28.84 -16.32 22.24
N CYS A 390 -28.17 -17.18 21.47
CA CYS A 390 -28.17 -17.14 20.01
C CYS A 390 -28.00 -18.53 19.39
N CYS A 391 -28.89 -18.87 18.46
CA CYS A 391 -28.86 -20.11 17.68
C CYS A 391 -28.61 -19.89 16.18
N LYS A 392 -28.26 -18.66 15.76
CA LYS A 392 -27.82 -18.42 14.37
C LYS A 392 -26.47 -19.09 14.14
N GLN A 393 -26.31 -19.68 12.95
CA GLN A 393 -25.02 -20.19 12.49
C GLN A 393 -24.01 -19.05 12.25
N ASP A 394 -24.53 -17.87 11.93
CA ASP A 394 -23.81 -16.65 11.57
C ASP A 394 -24.13 -15.50 12.55
N PRO A 395 -23.74 -15.57 13.84
CA PRO A 395 -24.04 -14.52 14.80
C PRO A 395 -23.31 -13.21 14.47
N VAL A 396 -23.95 -12.09 14.80
CA VAL A 396 -23.34 -10.75 14.79
C VAL A 396 -23.44 -10.18 16.19
N ILE A 397 -22.30 -9.78 16.74
CA ILE A 397 -22.12 -9.36 18.13
C ILE A 397 -21.79 -7.87 18.20
N MET A 398 -22.37 -7.21 19.19
CA MET A 398 -22.12 -5.82 19.52
C MET A 398 -21.80 -5.66 21.01
N ASP A 399 -20.94 -4.70 21.31
CA ASP A 399 -20.56 -4.35 22.67
C ASP A 399 -21.74 -3.77 23.46
N LEU A 400 -21.75 -4.00 24.76
CA LEU A 400 -22.70 -3.34 25.64
C LEU A 400 -22.32 -1.86 25.85
N THR A 401 -23.31 -1.08 26.26
CA THR A 401 -23.13 0.33 26.62
C THR A 401 -22.57 0.48 28.04
N PRO A 402 -21.87 1.59 28.36
CA PRO A 402 -21.29 1.81 29.70
C PRO A 402 -22.29 1.82 30.87
N ASP A 403 -23.59 1.96 30.59
CA ASP A 403 -24.70 1.96 31.55
C ASP A 403 -25.31 0.57 31.79
N ALA A 404 -24.79 -0.49 31.15
CA ALA A 404 -25.27 -1.87 31.33
C ALA A 404 -25.28 -2.30 32.81
N ALA A 405 -26.24 -3.14 33.20
CA ALA A 405 -26.33 -3.65 34.57
C ALA A 405 -25.04 -4.41 34.98
N PRO A 406 -24.54 -4.28 36.23
CA PRO A 406 -23.30 -4.93 36.67
C PRO A 406 -23.26 -6.44 36.43
N GLU A 407 -24.42 -7.10 36.55
CA GLU A 407 -24.64 -8.53 36.31
C GLU A 407 -24.21 -8.99 34.90
N ASN A 408 -24.32 -8.09 33.92
CA ASN A 408 -24.08 -8.38 32.50
C ASN A 408 -22.71 -7.88 32.02
N ARG A 409 -21.89 -7.29 32.90
CA ARG A 409 -20.57 -6.76 32.55
C ARG A 409 -19.51 -7.84 32.71
N SER A 410 -18.59 -7.92 31.76
CA SER A 410 -17.34 -8.66 31.88
C SER A 410 -16.17 -7.72 32.18
N GLU A 411 -15.01 -8.29 32.51
CA GLU A 411 -13.77 -7.52 32.57
C GLU A 411 -13.47 -6.86 31.20
N ASP A 412 -13.00 -5.61 31.25
CA ASP A 412 -12.60 -4.82 30.09
C ASP A 412 -13.67 -4.64 28.98
N CYS A 413 -14.95 -4.86 29.30
CA CYS A 413 -16.10 -4.29 28.59
C CYS A 413 -16.42 -2.91 29.22
N CYS A 414 -17.45 -2.15 28.86
CA CYS A 414 -18.52 -2.24 27.89
C CYS A 414 -18.54 -0.83 27.31
N ARG A 415 -17.95 -0.64 26.14
CA ARG A 415 -17.50 0.68 25.65
C ARG A 415 -18.35 1.17 24.49
N SER A 416 -19.56 0.63 24.30
CA SER A 416 -20.39 0.87 23.11
C SER A 416 -19.63 0.61 21.81
N GLY A 417 -18.67 -0.30 21.82
CA GLY A 417 -17.89 -0.66 20.66
C GLY A 417 -16.79 0.33 20.30
N LEU A 418 -16.49 1.30 21.17
CA LEU A 418 -15.42 2.27 20.95
C LEU A 418 -14.05 1.66 21.28
N LEU A 419 -13.08 1.87 20.40
CA LEU A 419 -11.68 1.48 20.61
C LEU A 419 -10.77 2.66 20.31
N ALA A 420 -9.98 3.09 21.29
CA ALA A 420 -9.00 4.16 21.09
C ALA A 420 -7.85 3.71 20.18
N ALA A 421 -7.19 4.68 19.54
CA ALA A 421 -5.93 4.42 18.86
C ALA A 421 -4.83 4.11 19.89
N TRP A 422 -3.95 3.16 19.57
CA TRP A 422 -2.94 2.65 20.50
C TRP A 422 -2.00 3.74 21.00
N ALA A 423 -1.53 4.63 20.13
CA ALA A 423 -0.59 5.68 20.54
C ALA A 423 -1.23 6.78 21.42
N ILE A 424 -2.56 6.91 21.39
CA ILE A 424 -3.32 7.90 22.17
C ILE A 424 -3.67 7.32 23.54
N ASN A 425 -4.27 6.13 23.56
CA ASN A 425 -4.70 5.51 24.80
C ASN A 425 -4.68 3.97 24.71
N PRO A 426 -3.54 3.33 25.06
CA PRO A 426 -3.40 1.87 25.03
C PRO A 426 -4.41 1.14 25.92
N SER A 427 -4.78 1.66 27.09
CA SER A 427 -5.74 0.99 27.99
C SER A 427 -7.17 1.04 27.46
N MET A 428 -7.47 2.02 26.59
CA MET A 428 -8.76 2.15 25.90
C MET A 428 -8.78 1.53 24.50
N SER A 429 -7.69 0.88 24.08
CA SER A 429 -7.52 0.33 22.73
C SER A 429 -8.09 -1.08 22.53
N PHE A 430 -8.74 -1.66 23.54
CA PHE A 430 -9.31 -2.99 23.45
C PHE A 430 -10.67 -3.09 24.11
N SER A 431 -11.43 -4.13 23.80
CA SER A 431 -12.66 -4.49 24.49
C SER A 431 -12.75 -6.01 24.53
N SER A 432 -13.31 -6.58 25.59
CA SER A 432 -13.53 -8.02 25.68
C SER A 432 -14.88 -8.39 26.26
N PHE A 433 -15.37 -9.54 25.84
CA PHE A 433 -16.62 -10.14 26.29
C PHE A 433 -16.46 -11.65 26.46
N GLU A 434 -17.33 -12.25 27.24
CA GLU A 434 -17.33 -13.69 27.51
C GLU A 434 -18.51 -14.37 26.81
N ILE A 435 -18.24 -15.53 26.25
CA ILE A 435 -19.25 -16.38 25.60
C ILE A 435 -19.17 -17.80 26.17
N ASN A 436 -20.35 -18.37 26.44
CA ASN A 436 -20.51 -19.79 26.72
C ASN A 436 -21.13 -20.46 25.49
N VAL A 437 -20.37 -21.33 24.85
CA VAL A 437 -20.73 -21.99 23.59
C VAL A 437 -21.09 -23.44 23.89
N GLY A 438 -22.20 -23.92 23.33
CA GLY A 438 -22.67 -25.29 23.52
C GLY A 438 -23.07 -25.99 22.22
N ASN A 439 -23.57 -27.21 22.36
CA ASN A 439 -24.01 -28.08 21.26
C ASN A 439 -22.87 -28.55 20.35
N LEU A 440 -21.75 -28.95 20.96
CA LEU A 440 -20.53 -29.37 20.29
C LEU A 440 -19.87 -30.57 20.97
N ASP A 441 -19.26 -31.44 20.15
CA ASP A 441 -18.44 -32.56 20.60
C ASP A 441 -16.98 -32.09 20.79
N TRP A 442 -16.49 -32.08 22.04
CA TRP A 442 -15.17 -31.54 22.41
C TRP A 442 -13.99 -32.12 21.60
N ASN A 443 -14.09 -33.38 21.15
CA ASN A 443 -13.01 -34.02 20.39
C ASN A 443 -12.79 -33.41 18.99
N ASN A 444 -13.67 -32.53 18.51
CA ASN A 444 -13.57 -31.89 17.20
C ASN A 444 -13.92 -30.39 17.23
N VAL A 445 -13.43 -29.66 18.23
CA VAL A 445 -13.63 -28.19 18.30
C VAL A 445 -12.77 -27.49 17.24
N GLN A 446 -13.44 -26.77 16.34
CA GLN A 446 -12.84 -26.02 15.25
C GLN A 446 -13.00 -24.51 15.49
N PRO A 447 -12.07 -23.67 15.02
CA PRO A 447 -12.24 -22.22 15.09
C PRO A 447 -13.40 -21.77 14.21
N PRO A 448 -14.12 -20.70 14.60
CA PRO A 448 -15.09 -20.04 13.74
C PRO A 448 -14.50 -19.62 12.40
N GLN A 449 -15.33 -19.63 11.37
CA GLN A 449 -14.96 -19.29 9.99
C GLN A 449 -15.56 -17.95 9.58
N ASN A 450 -15.04 -17.35 8.51
CA ASN A 450 -15.57 -16.13 7.90
C ASN A 450 -15.75 -14.98 8.93
N LEU A 451 -14.69 -14.69 9.68
CA LEU A 451 -14.71 -13.57 10.62
C LEU A 451 -14.90 -12.26 9.84
N SER A 452 -15.83 -11.45 10.32
CA SER A 452 -16.15 -10.13 9.77
C SER A 452 -16.10 -9.10 10.88
N LEU A 453 -15.41 -8.00 10.62
CA LEU A 453 -15.35 -6.85 11.52
C LEU A 453 -15.93 -5.66 10.78
N MET A 454 -17.08 -5.18 11.26
CA MET A 454 -17.61 -3.90 10.84
C MET A 454 -17.27 -2.86 11.90
N ALA A 455 -16.80 -1.72 11.47
CA ALA A 455 -16.62 -0.52 12.27
C ALA A 455 -17.28 0.63 11.47
N PRO A 456 -17.24 1.91 11.89
CA PRO A 456 -17.77 2.99 11.05
C PRO A 456 -17.15 2.96 9.64
N GLY A 457 -17.95 2.57 8.64
CA GLY A 457 -17.56 2.40 7.24
C GLY A 457 -17.08 0.98 6.86
N PRO A 458 -17.24 0.55 5.60
CA PRO A 458 -16.70 -0.72 5.12
C PRO A 458 -15.19 -0.59 4.90
N GLY A 459 -14.35 -1.10 5.80
CA GLY A 459 -12.90 -0.93 5.65
C GLY A 459 -12.04 -2.08 6.15
N TYR A 460 -12.53 -2.88 7.09
CA TYR A 460 -11.75 -3.95 7.70
C TYR A 460 -11.95 -5.28 6.97
N THR A 461 -10.84 -5.95 6.67
CA THR A 461 -10.84 -7.33 6.16
C THR A 461 -10.09 -8.19 7.16
N CYS A 462 -10.70 -9.28 7.60
CA CYS A 462 -10.12 -10.20 8.58
C CYS A 462 -9.57 -11.47 7.91
N GLY A 463 -8.45 -11.96 8.44
CA GLY A 463 -7.93 -13.27 8.11
C GLY A 463 -8.79 -14.42 8.68
N GLN A 464 -8.33 -15.64 8.46
CA GLN A 464 -8.91 -16.81 9.13
C GLN A 464 -8.44 -16.86 10.59
N LEU A 465 -9.28 -17.40 11.48
CA LEU A 465 -8.89 -17.69 12.86
C LEU A 465 -7.93 -18.88 12.87
N VAL A 466 -6.70 -18.66 13.32
CA VAL A 466 -5.63 -19.66 13.38
C VAL A 466 -5.39 -20.08 14.83
N ASP A 467 -5.11 -21.36 15.05
CA ASP A 467 -4.70 -21.92 16.34
C ASP A 467 -3.28 -21.44 16.68
N THR A 468 -3.11 -20.89 17.88
CA THR A 468 -1.87 -20.26 18.34
C THR A 468 -1.49 -20.74 19.73
N ASP A 469 -0.26 -20.42 20.16
CA ASP A 469 0.18 -20.74 21.53
C ASP A 469 -0.82 -20.18 22.57
N PRO A 470 -1.23 -20.98 23.57
CA PRO A 470 -2.21 -20.55 24.55
C PRO A 470 -1.79 -19.27 25.28
N THR A 471 -2.72 -18.31 25.36
CA THR A 471 -2.51 -17.07 26.11
C THR A 471 -2.21 -17.37 27.57
N VAL A 472 -1.16 -16.75 28.10
CA VAL A 472 -0.74 -16.88 29.50
C VAL A 472 -0.97 -15.57 30.22
N SER A 473 -1.83 -15.57 31.24
CA SER A 473 -2.08 -14.42 32.10
C SER A 473 -1.37 -14.59 33.45
N SER A 474 -0.97 -13.46 34.06
CA SER A 474 -0.39 -13.46 35.40
C SER A 474 -1.48 -13.47 36.46
N ALA A 475 -1.43 -14.42 37.37
CA ALA A 475 -2.27 -14.53 38.55
C ALA A 475 -1.44 -14.39 39.85
N ILE A 476 -2.11 -14.06 40.95
CA ILE A 476 -1.50 -14.01 42.30
C ILE A 476 -0.22 -13.14 42.31
N GLY A 477 -0.36 -11.86 41.96
CA GLY A 477 0.74 -10.89 42.02
C GLY A 477 1.94 -11.21 41.11
N GLY A 478 1.69 -11.89 39.98
CA GLY A 478 2.74 -12.25 39.01
C GLY A 478 3.52 -13.53 39.34
N LYS A 479 3.20 -14.22 40.45
CA LYS A 479 3.89 -15.46 40.86
C LYS A 479 3.30 -16.72 40.26
N ARG A 480 2.02 -16.69 39.86
CA ARG A 480 1.34 -17.79 39.17
C ARG A 480 1.06 -17.36 37.75
N HIS A 481 1.30 -18.24 36.80
CA HIS A 481 0.86 -18.06 35.42
C HIS A 481 -0.33 -18.99 35.19
N VAL A 482 -1.41 -18.46 34.63
CA VAL A 482 -2.58 -19.22 34.24
C VAL A 482 -2.62 -19.23 32.72
N GLN A 483 -2.57 -20.41 32.14
CA GLN A 483 -2.70 -20.59 30.69
C GLN A 483 -4.13 -21.03 30.37
N VAL A 484 -4.65 -20.52 29.27
CA VAL A 484 -5.94 -20.96 28.73
C VAL A 484 -5.77 -22.32 28.03
N PHE A 485 -6.88 -23.01 27.74
CA PHE A 485 -6.80 -24.32 27.09
C PHE A 485 -6.37 -24.21 25.63
N LYS A 486 -6.87 -23.20 24.92
CA LYS A 486 -6.59 -22.96 23.51
C LYS A 486 -6.85 -21.49 23.16
N THR A 487 -6.08 -20.97 22.21
CA THR A 487 -6.23 -19.59 21.75
C THR A 487 -6.31 -19.55 20.22
N TRP A 488 -7.39 -18.95 19.71
CA TRP A 488 -7.51 -18.64 18.28
C TRP A 488 -7.33 -17.15 18.04
N LYS A 489 -6.55 -16.79 17.02
CA LYS A 489 -6.30 -15.38 16.64
C LYS A 489 -6.60 -15.14 15.18
N SER A 490 -7.19 -13.99 14.91
CA SER A 490 -7.37 -13.46 13.57
C SER A 490 -6.97 -12.00 13.54
N THR A 491 -6.26 -11.62 12.49
CA THR A 491 -5.84 -10.24 12.27
C THR A 491 -6.75 -9.61 11.22
N CYS A 492 -7.25 -8.42 11.53
CA CYS A 492 -8.08 -7.60 10.66
C CYS A 492 -7.31 -6.33 10.27
N THR A 493 -7.17 -6.10 8.97
CA THR A 493 -6.48 -4.94 8.41
C THR A 493 -7.47 -3.99 7.74
N TYR A 494 -7.22 -2.69 7.89
CA TYR A 494 -8.04 -1.61 7.34
C TYR A 494 -7.53 -1.23 5.95
N SER A 495 -8.41 -1.32 4.96
CA SER A 495 -8.19 -0.81 3.61
C SER A 495 -8.86 0.54 3.43
N SER A 496 -8.05 1.58 3.28
CA SER A 496 -8.52 2.93 2.94
C SER A 496 -9.23 2.96 1.58
N PHE A 497 -8.96 1.99 0.70
CA PHE A 497 -9.59 1.87 -0.61
C PHE A 497 -11.03 1.33 -0.55
N LEU A 498 -11.27 0.34 0.32
CA LEU A 498 -12.63 -0.15 0.59
C LEU A 498 -13.46 0.93 1.30
N ALA A 499 -12.83 1.66 2.22
CA ALA A 499 -13.50 2.64 3.07
C ALA A 499 -13.83 3.97 2.37
N ASN A 500 -13.01 4.43 1.43
CA ASN A 500 -13.30 5.68 0.73
C ASN A 500 -12.80 5.69 -0.73
N LYS A 501 -13.73 5.72 -1.68
CA LYS A 501 -13.43 5.74 -3.12
C LYS A 501 -12.86 7.08 -3.61
N LYS A 502 -12.97 8.17 -2.83
CA LYS A 502 -12.40 9.50 -3.17
C LYS A 502 -11.98 10.28 -1.90
N PRO A 503 -10.76 10.84 -1.83
CA PRO A 503 -10.37 11.68 -0.70
C PRO A 503 -11.20 12.98 -0.69
N VAL A 504 -11.57 13.47 0.49
CA VAL A 504 -12.33 14.74 0.63
C VAL A 504 -11.34 15.84 0.98
N CYS A 505 -11.16 16.85 0.11
CA CYS A 505 -10.21 17.95 0.36
C CYS A 505 -10.74 18.90 1.41
N CYS A 506 -10.24 18.81 2.65
CA CYS A 506 -10.72 19.67 3.72
C CYS A 506 -9.62 20.42 4.48
N ALA A 507 -8.44 20.61 3.89
CA ALA A 507 -7.44 21.50 4.49
C ALA A 507 -7.19 22.78 3.69
N SER A 508 -6.87 23.85 4.41
CA SER A 508 -6.67 25.20 3.86
C SER A 508 -5.41 25.83 4.43
N LEU A 509 -4.69 26.60 3.63
CA LEU A 509 -3.37 27.11 3.96
C LEU A 509 -3.33 28.64 3.85
N SER A 510 -2.61 29.31 4.75
CA SER A 510 -2.39 30.77 4.65
C SER A 510 -1.06 31.20 5.29
N THR A 511 -0.63 32.44 5.02
CA THR A 511 0.63 33.01 5.56
C THR A 511 0.46 34.45 6.00
N PHE A 512 1.41 34.97 6.77
CA PHE A 512 1.48 36.38 7.14
C PHE A 512 1.69 37.37 5.99
N TYR A 513 2.15 36.91 4.80
CA TYR A 513 2.25 37.76 3.61
C TYR A 513 0.94 37.90 2.84
N ASN A 514 0.02 36.93 3.02
CA ASN A 514 -1.28 36.95 2.38
C ASN A 514 -2.34 36.29 3.28
N PRO A 515 -3.21 37.09 3.92
CA PRO A 515 -4.31 36.56 4.72
C PRO A 515 -5.44 35.98 3.86
N THR A 516 -5.43 36.21 2.55
CA THR A 516 -6.36 35.55 1.61
C THR A 516 -5.96 34.08 1.52
N ILE A 517 -6.73 33.26 2.24
CA ILE A 517 -6.59 31.80 2.32
C ILE A 517 -6.45 31.22 0.91
N THR A 518 -5.43 30.37 0.67
CA THR A 518 -5.49 29.47 -0.48
C THR A 518 -6.60 28.48 -0.19
N SER A 519 -7.80 28.78 -0.69
CA SER A 519 -8.99 27.97 -0.50
C SER A 519 -8.73 26.58 -1.04
N CYS A 520 -9.34 25.55 -0.44
CA CYS A 520 -9.48 24.26 -1.13
C CYS A 520 -9.93 24.59 -2.57
N PRO A 521 -9.23 24.11 -3.59
CA PRO A 521 -9.68 24.29 -4.95
C PRO A 521 -11.12 23.79 -5.06
N LYS A 522 -12.00 24.57 -5.71
CA LYS A 522 -13.45 24.30 -5.79
C LYS A 522 -13.77 22.85 -6.17
N CYS A 523 -12.87 22.16 -6.90
CA CYS A 523 -12.98 20.74 -7.24
C CYS A 523 -11.64 19.97 -7.42
N SER A 524 -10.57 20.14 -6.62
CA SER A 524 -9.39 19.23 -6.80
C SER A 524 -9.52 17.85 -6.18
N CYS A 525 -10.61 17.58 -5.45
CA CYS A 525 -10.90 16.25 -4.94
C CYS A 525 -12.21 15.74 -5.52
N GLY A 526 -12.16 15.35 -6.80
CA GLY A 526 -13.16 14.52 -7.47
C GLY A 526 -14.61 14.82 -7.07
N CYS A 527 -15.02 16.08 -7.21
CA CYS A 527 -16.39 16.54 -6.95
C CYS A 527 -17.39 15.46 -7.39
N ARG A 528 -18.32 15.09 -6.50
CA ARG A 528 -19.50 14.36 -6.95
C ARG A 528 -20.16 15.22 -8.03
N GLU A 529 -20.44 14.64 -9.18
CA GLU A 529 -21.41 15.27 -10.07
C GLU A 529 -22.70 15.44 -9.26
N ALA A 530 -23.34 16.59 -9.39
CA ALA A 530 -24.56 16.89 -8.68
C ALA A 530 -25.67 15.97 -9.22
N ASP A 531 -25.78 14.75 -8.66
CA ASP A 531 -26.99 13.96 -8.78
C ASP A 531 -28.15 14.77 -8.20
N GLN A 532 -29.33 14.64 -8.79
CA GLN A 532 -30.56 15.36 -8.39
C GLN A 532 -31.02 15.07 -6.94
N SER A 533 -30.26 14.28 -6.18
CA SER A 533 -30.39 13.97 -4.75
C SER A 533 -29.35 14.69 -3.86
N THR A 534 -28.71 15.76 -4.33
CA THR A 534 -27.64 16.49 -3.61
C THR A 534 -27.95 16.78 -2.14
N VAL A 535 -26.98 16.47 -1.27
CA VAL A 535 -26.96 16.74 0.18
C VAL A 535 -27.33 18.20 0.46
N SER A 536 -28.39 18.42 1.23
CA SER A 536 -28.83 19.75 1.67
C SER A 536 -27.89 20.32 2.72
N CYS A 537 -27.27 21.47 2.45
CA CYS A 537 -26.61 22.27 3.48
C CYS A 537 -27.55 23.37 3.99
N ILE A 538 -27.29 23.87 5.19
CA ILE A 538 -28.10 24.93 5.81
C ILE A 538 -27.37 26.26 5.65
N SER A 539 -28.07 27.24 5.08
CA SER A 539 -27.62 28.64 4.99
C SER A 539 -27.74 29.30 6.37
N ASP A 540 -26.86 30.26 6.68
CA ASP A 540 -26.83 31.00 7.96
C ASP A 540 -28.17 31.65 8.37
N ASP A 541 -29.07 31.89 7.40
CA ASP A 541 -30.38 32.52 7.61
C ASP A 541 -31.55 31.54 7.85
N HIS A 542 -31.31 30.22 7.93
CA HIS A 542 -32.36 29.22 8.10
C HIS A 542 -32.57 28.83 9.57
N THR A 543 -33.79 29.00 10.09
CA THR A 543 -34.21 28.48 11.40
C THR A 543 -34.46 26.98 11.34
N LEU A 544 -33.73 26.20 12.13
CA LEU A 544 -33.83 24.74 12.19
C LEU A 544 -35.20 24.28 12.72
N THR A 545 -35.97 23.50 11.94
CA THR A 545 -37.21 22.89 12.43
C THR A 545 -36.96 21.47 12.95
N GLN A 546 -37.77 21.02 13.91
CA GLN A 546 -37.62 19.72 14.57
C GLN A 546 -37.78 18.51 13.62
N SER A 547 -38.38 18.73 12.43
CA SER A 547 -38.50 17.77 11.33
C SER A 547 -37.24 17.64 10.47
N ASP A 548 -36.40 18.69 10.38
CA ASP A 548 -35.17 18.65 9.56
C ASP A 548 -34.09 17.78 10.24
N ILE A 549 -34.06 17.80 11.58
CA ILE A 549 -33.10 17.07 12.43
C ILE A 549 -33.22 15.55 12.32
N VAL A 550 -34.41 15.03 11.97
CA VAL A 550 -34.71 13.59 12.01
C VAL A 550 -34.24 12.86 10.74
N ASN A 551 -33.98 13.57 9.64
CA ASN A 551 -33.86 12.94 8.31
C ASN A 551 -32.51 13.05 7.59
N SER A 552 -31.42 13.56 8.17
CA SER A 552 -30.10 13.30 7.58
C SER A 552 -28.92 13.43 8.56
N LEU A 553 -28.07 12.41 8.56
CA LEU A 553 -26.85 12.29 9.39
C LEU A 553 -25.68 13.15 8.88
N ASP A 554 -25.82 13.79 7.71
CA ASP A 554 -24.77 14.52 7.00
C ASP A 554 -25.10 16.02 6.75
N MET A 555 -25.93 16.63 7.60
CA MET A 555 -26.19 18.09 7.51
C MET A 555 -24.98 18.91 7.93
N VAL A 556 -24.49 19.73 7.01
CA VAL A 556 -23.36 20.65 7.20
C VAL A 556 -23.76 22.10 6.90
N GLN A 557 -23.07 23.06 7.52
CA GLN A 557 -23.22 24.47 7.19
C GLN A 557 -22.76 24.73 5.75
N CYS A 558 -23.55 25.50 4.99
CA CYS A 558 -23.20 25.86 3.62
C CYS A 558 -21.91 26.68 3.60
N THR A 559 -20.88 26.15 2.95
CA THR A 559 -19.58 26.80 2.77
C THR A 559 -19.09 26.55 1.35
N ASP A 560 -18.19 27.40 0.84
CA ASP A 560 -17.63 27.23 -0.51
C ASP A 560 -16.92 25.88 -0.72
N HIS A 561 -16.49 25.23 0.37
CA HIS A 561 -15.77 23.95 0.35
C HIS A 561 -16.63 22.74 0.74
N MET A 562 -17.85 22.95 1.27
CA MET A 562 -18.81 21.88 1.65
C MET A 562 -18.21 20.73 2.46
N CYS A 563 -17.24 21.04 3.33
CA CYS A 563 -16.54 20.03 4.15
C CYS A 563 -17.16 19.96 5.55
N PRO A 564 -17.42 18.76 6.10
CA PRO A 564 -17.92 18.62 7.46
C PRO A 564 -16.90 19.05 8.52
N VAL A 565 -15.60 18.87 8.26
CA VAL A 565 -14.50 19.31 9.13
C VAL A 565 -13.47 20.03 8.25
N ARG A 566 -12.86 21.11 8.74
CA ARG A 566 -11.79 21.84 8.07
C ARG A 566 -10.53 21.91 8.92
N ILE A 567 -9.39 21.66 8.31
CA ILE A 567 -8.07 21.84 8.92
C ILE A 567 -7.40 23.07 8.33
N HIS A 568 -7.14 24.10 9.13
CA HIS A 568 -6.47 25.31 8.69
C HIS A 568 -5.05 25.39 9.24
N TRP A 569 -4.07 25.42 8.33
CA TRP A 569 -2.66 25.65 8.65
C TRP A 569 -2.24 27.06 8.26
N HIS A 570 -1.95 27.89 9.26
CA HIS A 570 -1.60 29.29 9.07
C HIS A 570 -0.19 29.58 9.59
N ILE A 571 0.68 30.08 8.73
CA ILE A 571 2.02 30.53 9.13
C ILE A 571 1.90 31.94 9.71
N LYS A 572 1.96 32.07 11.05
CA LYS A 572 1.81 33.35 11.77
C LYS A 572 3.04 34.25 11.61
N ASN A 573 4.22 33.69 11.86
CA ASN A 573 5.46 34.44 11.93
C ASN A 573 6.65 33.59 11.49
N ASN A 574 7.66 34.30 10.98
CA ASN A 574 8.92 33.75 10.53
C ASN A 574 10.06 34.25 11.44
N TYR A 575 10.52 33.44 12.40
CA TYR A 575 11.69 33.78 13.23
C TYR A 575 12.98 33.23 12.61
N ARG A 576 14.14 33.62 13.14
CA ARG A 576 15.43 33.17 12.61
C ARG A 576 15.62 31.66 12.76
N ASP A 577 15.23 31.14 13.92
CA ASP A 577 15.44 29.77 14.40
C ASP A 577 14.21 28.88 14.27
N HIS A 578 13.01 29.43 14.06
CA HIS A 578 11.79 28.61 13.92
C HIS A 578 10.67 29.31 13.13
N TRP A 579 9.70 28.52 12.66
CA TRP A 579 8.39 29.02 12.22
C TRP A 579 7.38 28.90 13.34
N ARG A 580 6.51 29.90 13.48
CA ARG A 580 5.32 29.80 14.33
C ARG A 580 4.10 29.58 13.47
N VAL A 581 3.50 28.42 13.59
CA VAL A 581 2.32 27.98 12.86
C VAL A 581 1.11 27.96 13.80
N LYS A 582 -0.05 28.34 13.29
CA LYS A 582 -1.36 28.10 13.92
C LYS A 582 -2.05 26.95 13.18
N LEU A 583 -2.40 25.90 13.88
CA LEU A 583 -3.27 24.85 13.35
C LEU A 583 -4.65 25.01 14.00
N THR A 584 -5.69 25.14 13.19
CA THR A 584 -7.08 25.24 13.63
C THR A 584 -7.90 24.14 12.99
N VAL A 585 -8.63 23.36 13.79
CA VAL A 585 -9.58 22.35 13.34
C VAL A 585 -10.98 22.89 13.61
N THR A 586 -11.86 22.88 12.60
CA THR A 586 -13.20 23.44 12.68
C THR A 586 -14.22 22.40 12.23
N ASN A 587 -15.31 22.26 12.98
CA ASN A 587 -16.41 21.34 12.68
C ASN A 587 -17.64 22.13 12.23
N TYR A 588 -18.09 21.84 11.00
CA TYR A 588 -19.25 22.42 10.33
C TYR A 588 -20.47 21.49 10.33
N ASN A 589 -20.36 20.29 10.90
CA ASN A 589 -21.46 19.34 10.98
C ASN A 589 -22.39 19.71 12.15
N TYR A 590 -23.71 19.74 11.92
CA TYR A 590 -24.72 20.07 12.95
C TYR A 590 -25.18 18.85 13.76
N ALA A 591 -24.94 17.64 13.27
CA ALA A 591 -25.39 16.39 13.87
C ALA A 591 -24.29 15.68 14.67
N LYS A 592 -23.01 15.87 14.31
CA LYS A 592 -21.87 15.09 14.82
C LYS A 592 -20.89 15.91 15.65
N ASN A 593 -20.65 15.44 16.87
CA ASN A 593 -19.46 15.80 17.66
C ASN A 593 -18.35 14.78 17.35
N TYR A 594 -17.10 15.24 17.31
CA TYR A 594 -15.92 14.36 17.21
C TYR A 594 -15.25 14.27 18.58
N SER A 595 -15.51 13.18 19.30
CA SER A 595 -14.85 12.87 20.57
C SER A 595 -13.52 12.19 20.31
N ASP A 596 -12.49 12.51 21.10
CA ASP A 596 -11.13 11.93 20.97
C ASP A 596 -10.55 12.10 19.56
N TRP A 597 -10.87 13.25 18.95
CA TRP A 597 -10.40 13.63 17.63
C TRP A 597 -8.87 13.64 17.57
N ASN A 598 -8.31 13.31 16.41
CA ASN A 598 -6.89 13.40 16.17
C ASN A 598 -6.56 13.97 14.80
N VAL A 599 -5.36 14.57 14.70
CA VAL A 599 -4.80 15.08 13.46
C VAL A 599 -3.41 14.48 13.27
N LEU A 600 -3.19 13.87 12.13
CA LEU A 600 -1.87 13.39 11.72
C LEU A 600 -1.26 14.39 10.74
N VAL A 601 -0.03 14.84 11.00
CA VAL A 601 0.68 15.81 10.18
C VAL A 601 2.01 15.23 9.74
N GLN A 602 2.21 15.11 8.43
CA GLN A 602 3.50 14.81 7.84
C GLN A 602 4.15 16.11 7.38
N HIS A 603 5.26 16.49 8.01
CA HIS A 603 5.94 17.76 7.73
C HIS A 603 7.45 17.62 7.93
N PRO A 604 8.30 18.05 6.97
CA PRO A 604 9.76 17.93 7.09
C PRO A 604 10.37 18.57 8.35
N GLY A 605 9.89 19.75 8.74
CA GLY A 605 10.29 20.43 9.99
C GLY A 605 9.87 19.75 11.31
N LEU A 606 9.26 18.56 11.27
CA LEU A 606 9.05 17.72 12.45
C LEU A 606 10.25 16.82 12.76
N SER A 607 11.25 16.75 11.86
CA SER A 607 12.52 16.04 12.10
C SER A 607 13.35 16.57 13.27
N GLN A 608 13.00 17.77 13.75
CA GLN A 608 13.50 18.33 15.00
C GLN A 608 12.36 18.41 16.02
N PRO A 609 12.65 18.37 17.34
CA PRO A 609 11.61 18.43 18.37
C PRO A 609 10.75 19.68 18.24
N ALA A 610 9.56 19.53 17.64
CA ALA A 610 8.59 20.60 17.51
C ALA A 610 7.92 20.86 18.86
N ARG A 611 7.68 22.15 19.17
CA ARG A 611 6.92 22.52 20.37
C ARG A 611 5.48 22.77 19.99
N ILE A 612 4.60 21.93 20.49
CA ILE A 612 3.15 22.01 20.24
C ILE A 612 2.48 22.50 21.53
N TYR A 613 1.60 23.50 21.41
CA TYR A 613 0.89 24.08 22.54
C TYR A 613 -0.57 23.64 22.58
N SER A 614 -1.15 23.46 23.76
CA SER A 614 -2.60 23.25 23.92
C SER A 614 -3.20 21.97 23.31
N PHE A 615 -2.40 21.12 22.64
CA PHE A 615 -2.72 19.75 22.21
C PHE A 615 -1.69 18.78 22.80
N ASN A 616 -2.09 17.53 22.96
CA ASN A 616 -1.14 16.44 23.16
C ASN A 616 -0.50 16.06 21.81
N SER A 617 0.72 15.53 21.86
CA SER A 617 1.42 15.13 20.64
C SER A 617 2.41 13.99 20.86
N THR A 618 2.55 13.13 19.86
CA THR A 618 3.61 12.12 19.78
C THR A 618 4.12 12.01 18.36
N MET A 619 5.38 11.60 18.19
CA MET A 619 5.94 11.28 16.88
C MET A 619 5.74 9.80 16.60
N LEU A 620 5.22 9.47 15.41
CA LEU A 620 5.09 8.09 14.99
C LEU A 620 6.39 7.61 14.33
N PRO A 621 6.92 6.44 14.73
CA PRO A 621 8.10 5.87 14.09
C PRO A 621 7.73 5.41 12.69
N THR A 622 8.08 6.18 11.66
CA THR A 622 7.93 5.76 10.26
C THR A 622 9.00 4.74 9.91
N VAL A 623 8.82 3.50 10.35
CA VAL A 623 9.68 2.35 10.03
C VAL A 623 9.40 1.97 8.57
N GLY A 624 10.10 2.60 7.64
CA GLY A 624 9.98 2.30 6.20
C GLY A 624 10.44 3.42 5.26
N ILE A 625 10.41 4.68 5.70
CA ILE A 625 10.81 5.83 4.87
C ILE A 625 12.31 6.17 5.05
N ALA A 626 12.93 5.72 6.14
CA ALA A 626 14.32 6.05 6.50
C ALA A 626 15.41 5.29 5.72
N VAL A 627 15.07 4.38 4.80
CA VAL A 627 16.05 3.49 4.14
C VAL A 627 16.79 4.13 2.94
N MET A 628 16.44 5.36 2.54
CA MET A 628 17.05 6.03 1.39
C MET A 628 17.77 7.35 1.72
N GLY A 629 18.30 7.57 2.93
CA GLY A 629 19.20 8.71 3.22
C GLY A 629 18.62 10.11 2.95
N THR A 630 17.36 10.23 2.56
CA THR A 630 16.58 11.46 2.48
C THR A 630 15.99 11.70 3.87
N LEU A 631 16.11 12.95 4.35
CA LEU A 631 15.55 13.46 5.60
C LEU A 631 14.25 12.70 5.97
N ALA A 632 14.28 11.94 7.06
CA ALA A 632 13.11 11.24 7.56
C ALA A 632 11.99 12.28 7.74
N GLU A 633 10.94 12.18 6.93
CA GLU A 633 9.77 13.02 7.11
C GLU A 633 9.01 12.48 8.31
N GLU A 634 9.24 13.10 9.45
CA GLU A 634 8.58 12.71 10.69
C GLU A 634 7.09 13.06 10.65
N VAL A 635 6.31 12.17 11.25
CA VAL A 635 4.85 12.23 11.30
C VAL A 635 4.45 12.51 12.74
N ALA A 636 3.82 13.66 12.98
CA ALA A 636 3.28 14.02 14.28
C ALA A 636 1.81 13.62 14.36
N LEU A 637 1.45 12.89 15.41
CA LEU A 637 0.07 12.67 15.83
C LEU A 637 -0.29 13.69 16.91
N LEU A 638 -1.39 14.41 16.71
CA LEU A 638 -1.91 15.48 17.57
C LEU A 638 -3.31 15.13 18.03
N TRP A 639 -3.65 15.35 19.31
CA TRP A 639 -5.00 15.12 19.83
C TRP A 639 -5.35 16.04 21.00
N GLY A 640 -6.63 16.04 21.36
CA GLY A 640 -7.15 16.84 22.47
C GLY A 640 -6.60 16.44 23.85
N ILE A 641 -6.58 17.41 24.76
CA ILE A 641 -6.29 17.25 26.19
C ILE A 641 -7.62 16.97 26.90
N GLU A 642 -7.61 15.94 27.75
CA GLU A 642 -8.75 15.53 28.58
C GLU A 642 -9.32 16.72 29.37
N ASN A 643 -10.65 16.83 29.43
CA ASN A 643 -11.38 17.92 30.11
C ASN A 643 -11.09 19.35 29.59
N TYR A 644 -10.36 19.52 28.49
CA TYR A 644 -10.08 20.83 27.89
C TYR A 644 -10.60 20.94 26.46
N ASN A 645 -10.06 20.14 25.55
CA ASN A 645 -10.44 20.14 24.12
C ASN A 645 -10.50 18.72 23.56
N GLN A 646 -10.85 17.75 24.42
CA GLN A 646 -11.04 16.34 24.06
C GLN A 646 -12.15 16.11 23.02
N ALA A 647 -13.16 16.98 22.99
CA ALA A 647 -14.25 16.91 22.03
C ALA A 647 -14.26 18.14 21.12
N LEU A 648 -14.31 17.92 19.81
CA LEU A 648 -14.60 18.93 18.81
C LEU A 648 -16.11 18.97 18.60
N LEU A 649 -16.74 19.97 19.21
CA LEU A 649 -18.18 20.14 19.22
C LEU A 649 -18.72 20.42 17.81
N ARG A 650 -19.96 20.02 17.57
CA ARG A 650 -20.75 20.32 16.38
C ARG A 650 -20.97 21.82 16.20
N ALA A 651 -21.30 22.22 14.98
CA ALA A 651 -21.79 23.56 14.70
C ALA A 651 -23.17 23.77 15.35
N ASP A 652 -23.45 25.00 15.76
CA ASP A 652 -24.76 25.49 16.18
C ASP A 652 -25.18 26.71 15.34
N GLU A 653 -26.37 27.26 15.59
CA GLU A 653 -26.92 28.40 14.84
C GLU A 653 -26.07 29.68 14.97
N LYS A 654 -25.16 29.77 15.95
CA LYS A 654 -24.40 30.98 16.28
C LYS A 654 -22.92 30.85 15.98
N GLN A 655 -22.35 29.65 16.07
CA GLN A 655 -20.92 29.41 15.93
C GLN A 655 -20.60 27.97 15.53
N VAL A 656 -19.46 27.81 14.86
CA VAL A 656 -18.85 26.51 14.58
C VAL A 656 -17.98 26.06 15.75
N GLY A 657 -17.94 24.76 16.01
CA GLY A 657 -16.98 24.20 16.96
C GLY A 657 -15.56 24.30 16.38
N SER A 658 -14.59 24.73 17.19
CA SER A 658 -13.20 24.77 16.76
C SER A 658 -12.21 24.55 17.90
N VAL A 659 -11.09 23.92 17.56
CA VAL A 659 -9.92 23.75 18.43
C VAL A 659 -8.68 24.30 17.72
N THR A 660 -7.71 24.79 18.49
CA THR A 660 -6.53 25.46 17.92
C THR A 660 -5.29 25.19 18.75
N THR A 661 -4.16 25.04 18.06
CA THR A 661 -2.82 24.95 18.63
C THR A 661 -1.86 25.91 17.92
N ASP A 662 -0.85 26.38 18.64
CA ASP A 662 0.35 26.96 18.03
C ASP A 662 1.45 25.88 17.99
N ILE A 663 2.18 25.81 16.88
CA ILE A 663 3.29 24.86 16.65
C ILE A 663 4.56 25.67 16.34
N LEU A 664 5.66 25.38 17.03
CA LEU A 664 6.98 25.91 16.72
C LEU A 664 7.78 24.84 15.98
N LEU A 665 8.09 25.11 14.71
CA LEU A 665 8.88 24.23 13.85
C LEU A 665 10.29 24.80 13.74
N ALA A 666 11.26 24.13 14.36
CA ALA A 666 12.65 24.57 14.39
C ALA A 666 13.26 24.50 12.98
N LYS A 667 14.02 25.53 12.61
CA LYS A 667 14.73 25.64 11.34
C LYS A 667 16.10 25.02 11.48
N ASP A 668 16.32 24.01 10.67
CA ASP A 668 17.63 23.44 10.44
C ASP A 668 18.34 24.21 9.33
N SER A 669 19.50 24.82 9.61
CA SER A 669 20.27 25.57 8.61
C SER A 669 20.74 24.71 7.44
N ASP A 670 20.89 23.41 7.66
CA ASP A 670 21.48 22.48 6.68
C ASP A 670 20.43 21.91 5.71
N SER A 671 19.14 21.89 6.12
CA SER A 671 18.02 21.43 5.29
C SER A 671 17.02 22.53 4.89
N PHE A 672 17.16 23.74 5.43
CA PHE A 672 16.23 24.85 5.17
C PHE A 672 16.35 25.42 3.74
N THR A 673 15.25 25.37 2.99
CA THR A 673 15.11 26.11 1.72
C THR A 673 13.76 26.81 1.61
N LEU A 674 13.77 28.11 1.26
CA LEU A 674 12.54 28.88 0.98
C LEU A 674 11.86 28.46 -0.33
N ARG A 675 12.60 27.83 -1.26
CA ARG A 675 12.15 27.52 -2.63
C ARG A 675 11.05 26.46 -2.69
N ASN A 676 10.96 25.55 -1.70
CA ASN A 676 10.07 24.38 -1.73
C ASN A 676 8.86 24.48 -0.79
N GLY A 677 8.51 25.67 -0.29
CA GLY A 677 7.34 25.81 0.60
C GLY A 677 7.48 25.09 1.95
N TRP A 678 8.70 24.98 2.47
CA TRP A 678 9.09 24.17 3.65
C TRP A 678 8.29 24.42 4.94
N ALA A 679 7.53 25.51 5.04
CA ALA A 679 6.71 25.84 6.20
C ALA A 679 5.28 25.27 6.16
N PHE A 680 4.93 24.52 5.10
CA PHE A 680 3.64 23.86 4.93
C PHE A 680 3.75 22.33 5.04
N PRO A 681 2.70 21.66 5.56
CA PRO A 681 2.69 20.22 5.72
C PRO A 681 2.47 19.54 4.39
N ARG A 682 3.12 18.40 4.18
CA ARG A 682 2.97 17.62 2.95
C ARG A 682 1.66 16.84 2.94
N ARG A 683 1.29 16.26 4.09
CA ARG A 683 0.02 15.53 4.27
C ARG A 683 -0.63 15.83 5.60
N ILE A 684 -1.96 15.85 5.60
CA ILE A 684 -2.79 15.99 6.80
C ILE A 684 -3.91 14.95 6.77
N TYR A 685 -4.10 14.28 7.90
CA TYR A 685 -5.23 13.38 8.15
C TYR A 685 -5.99 13.86 9.39
N PHE A 686 -7.31 13.67 9.40
CA PHE A 686 -8.17 13.90 10.56
C PHE A 686 -8.94 12.62 10.84
N ASP A 687 -8.88 12.13 12.08
CA ASP A 687 -9.49 10.84 12.50
C ASP A 687 -9.15 9.70 11.53
N ALA A 688 -7.88 9.66 11.12
CA ALA A 688 -7.34 8.71 10.15
C ALA A 688 -7.99 8.72 8.74
N HIS A 689 -8.76 9.77 8.42
CA HIS A 689 -9.22 10.09 7.07
C HIS A 689 -8.29 11.13 6.42
N TYR A 690 -7.88 10.87 5.18
CA TYR A 690 -7.00 11.75 4.44
C TYR A 690 -7.73 13.01 3.97
N LEU A 691 -7.18 14.18 4.31
CA LEU A 691 -7.82 15.48 4.03
C LEU A 691 -7.04 16.37 3.06
N LEU A 692 -5.72 16.19 2.93
CA LEU A 692 -4.87 17.01 2.06
C LEU A 692 -3.56 16.30 1.73
N GLY A 693 -3.18 16.33 0.45
CA GLY A 693 -1.80 16.23 -0.01
C GLY A 693 -1.45 17.47 -0.80
N ILE A 694 -0.37 18.14 -0.41
CA ILE A 694 0.24 19.15 -1.26
C ILE A 694 1.22 18.39 -2.16
N ASP A 695 0.86 18.21 -3.43
CA ASP A 695 1.78 17.74 -4.48
C ASP A 695 2.65 18.90 -5.00
#